data_AF-N9UZE6-F1
#
_entry.id   AF-N9UZE6-F1
#
_cell.length_a   1.000
_cell.length_b   1.000
_cell.length_c   1.000
_cell.angle_alpha   90.00
_cell.angle_beta   90.00
_cell.angle_gamma   90.00
#
_symmetry.space_group_name_H-M   'P 1'
#
loop_
_entity.id
_entity.type
_entity.pdbx_description
1 polymer ?
#
loop_
_entity_poly.entity_id
_entity_poly.type
_entity_poly.pdbx_seq_one_letter_code
_entity_poly.pdbx_strand_id
1 'polypeptide(L)'
;MAKNHNSKHYDAFRINKTPEDKQPKYIWKKVWKWIKIAFIIFFISIGLVGCVQSFATKSGNKVGSGHEIYTKADYVSPNIATLRWNEDRNEFIVPNTNSKTGIVANTYLGLEDKKQIEALREQDKNNGGTYGIYGGTSFALQLQKPNHSNSANKTSWQNISNINITNKDGERGVVYGNGKNHIYVNFGDAKGNGKTQTYTPVNEIKNIYIPSSIVFETYNKYEKQEDGKEDKVIFKTDYSHIKKLNISKTSLSTIATKNIDNILLSDIFTTLVGETFKIWVNDPNNRSGFAQAIAKKNNKSIEDLKKLSNAQLIDEWNAYILKFKDSVGPGKISKKEGFELNKIFNATAAMFNSYTQITSLSKSNYKIKDEKLNAEVNLYQYSPINPSGNYNEAAWKNNLLSADSLIPQKHIITYKDHWSYGPFYGFFMYPVSQFMNAIIRSLGTTGWSIVLALVITVIIVRLITFFLTAKSVFSTQKMEELNQKKAKIDAKYQAYKADKQMQQRKQMEIAELYKKEKISPFSQLVSSFITLPILIVVFRIISTLPEIKQAFLYSVQLSATSLYRVFKAGEMQYLPILILSVGVQIVAQFMPKILQLRKKKFLRVDAYQKAEMKKASKKTILLPIILSFIGVLFSAGLQIYWIIGGIFTIIQSVIVHYIQKTKWYKNKLSPWLFKTV
;
A
#
# COMPACT_ATOMS: atom_id res chain seq x y z
N MET A 1 68.20 11.61 -45.23
CA MET A 1 67.41 12.81 -44.85
C MET A 1 66.20 13.05 -45.78
N ALA A 2 65.31 12.06 -46.03
CA ALA A 2 64.12 12.30 -46.86
C ALA A 2 62.91 11.41 -46.49
N LYS A 3 62.50 11.42 -45.20
CA LYS A 3 61.29 10.69 -44.75
C LYS A 3 60.28 11.55 -43.98
N ASN A 4 60.46 12.88 -43.89
CA ASN A 4 59.68 13.73 -42.98
C ASN A 4 58.82 14.83 -43.61
N HIS A 5 58.60 14.85 -44.93
CA HIS A 5 57.62 15.76 -45.53
C HIS A 5 56.76 15.05 -46.56
N ASN A 6 55.64 14.48 -46.13
CA ASN A 6 54.59 14.04 -47.05
C ASN A 6 53.24 14.63 -46.60
N SER A 7 52.57 15.28 -47.55
CA SER A 7 51.28 15.95 -47.40
C SER A 7 50.13 14.94 -47.36
N LYS A 8 49.20 15.11 -46.40
CA LYS A 8 47.99 14.28 -46.21
C LYS A 8 47.01 14.32 -47.40
N HIS A 9 47.24 15.18 -48.39
CA HIS A 9 46.32 15.39 -49.52
C HIS A 9 46.42 14.31 -50.61
N TYR A 10 47.47 13.48 -50.61
CA TYR A 10 47.69 12.44 -51.64
C TYR A 10 47.37 11.01 -51.19
N ASP A 11 46.96 10.80 -49.93
CA ASP A 11 46.60 9.46 -49.44
C ASP A 11 45.32 8.89 -50.10
N ALA A 12 44.47 9.75 -50.67
CA ALA A 12 43.22 9.35 -51.33
C ALA A 12 43.43 8.64 -52.68
N PHE A 13 44.63 8.73 -53.28
CA PHE A 13 44.94 8.19 -54.61
C PHE A 13 45.77 6.89 -54.58
N ARG A 14 46.02 6.32 -53.40
CA ARG A 14 46.69 5.01 -53.29
C ARG A 14 45.69 3.88 -53.59
N ILE A 15 45.83 3.28 -54.78
CA ILE A 15 44.98 2.19 -55.32
C ILE A 15 45.17 0.84 -54.61
N ASN A 16 46.06 0.72 -53.64
CA ASN A 16 46.14 -0.46 -52.77
C ASN A 16 45.67 -0.09 -51.35
N LYS A 17 44.36 -0.22 -51.10
CA LYS A 17 43.89 -0.44 -49.73
C LYS A 17 44.53 -1.74 -49.25
N THR A 18 45.49 -1.64 -48.34
CA THR A 18 46.00 -2.78 -47.59
C THR A 18 44.81 -3.53 -46.96
N PRO A 19 44.82 -4.88 -46.90
CA PRO A 19 43.73 -5.65 -46.32
C PRO A 19 43.79 -5.60 -44.77
N GLU A 20 43.72 -4.41 -44.19
CA GLU A 20 43.54 -4.24 -42.74
C GLU A 20 42.20 -4.85 -42.26
N ASP A 21 41.22 -4.98 -43.17
CA ASP A 21 39.93 -5.62 -42.93
C ASP A 21 40.01 -7.14 -42.67
N LYS A 22 41.12 -7.82 -43.01
CA LYS A 22 41.31 -9.27 -42.84
C LYS A 22 42.13 -9.67 -41.60
N GLN A 23 42.64 -8.72 -40.82
CA GLN A 23 43.40 -9.05 -39.61
C GLN A 23 42.47 -9.64 -38.52
N PRO A 24 42.84 -10.74 -37.84
CA PRO A 24 42.02 -11.37 -36.80
C PRO A 24 41.58 -10.40 -35.70
N LYS A 25 42.45 -9.44 -35.32
CA LYS A 25 42.13 -8.38 -34.36
C LYS A 25 41.02 -7.44 -34.83
N TYR A 26 40.94 -7.15 -36.12
CA TYR A 26 39.91 -6.27 -36.68
C TYR A 26 38.57 -7.01 -36.83
N ILE A 27 38.61 -8.27 -37.29
CA ILE A 27 37.45 -9.17 -37.31
C ILE A 27 36.89 -9.36 -35.90
N TRP A 28 37.76 -9.64 -34.91
CA TRP A 28 37.36 -9.77 -33.50
C TRP A 28 36.72 -8.50 -32.94
N LYS A 29 37.23 -7.30 -33.30
CA LYS A 29 36.58 -6.03 -32.94
C LYS A 29 35.20 -5.87 -33.57
N LYS A 30 35.01 -6.27 -34.84
CA LYS A 30 33.70 -6.29 -35.50
C LYS A 30 32.74 -7.28 -34.83
N VAL A 31 33.20 -8.50 -34.54
CA VAL A 31 32.42 -9.52 -33.81
C VAL A 31 32.03 -9.01 -32.42
N TRP A 32 32.98 -8.47 -31.66
CA TRP A 32 32.71 -7.89 -30.33
C TRP A 32 31.73 -6.71 -30.39
N LYS A 33 31.81 -5.87 -31.43
CA LYS A 33 30.85 -4.78 -31.67
C LYS A 33 29.44 -5.33 -31.87
N TRP A 34 29.28 -6.38 -32.67
CA TRP A 34 27.99 -7.04 -32.88
C TRP A 34 27.48 -7.76 -31.64
N ILE A 35 28.34 -8.47 -30.90
CA ILE A 35 27.99 -9.08 -29.61
C ILE A 35 27.48 -8.02 -28.64
N LYS A 36 28.18 -6.88 -28.53
CA LYS A 36 27.76 -5.76 -27.68
C LYS A 36 26.40 -5.19 -28.10
N ILE A 37 26.16 -5.02 -29.40
CA ILE A 37 24.87 -4.55 -29.92
C ILE A 37 23.77 -5.57 -29.60
N ALA A 38 23.99 -6.85 -29.89
CA ALA A 38 23.05 -7.92 -29.60
C ALA A 38 22.70 -7.99 -28.11
N PHE A 39 23.69 -7.86 -27.23
CA PHE A 39 23.49 -7.82 -25.78
C PHE A 39 22.66 -6.61 -25.33
N ILE A 40 22.94 -5.43 -25.88
CA ILE A 40 22.15 -4.22 -25.58
C ILE A 40 20.70 -4.38 -26.06
N ILE A 41 20.48 -4.89 -27.28
CA ILE A 41 19.15 -5.14 -27.82
C ILE A 41 18.42 -6.14 -26.94
N PHE A 42 19.05 -7.27 -26.62
CA PHE A 42 18.49 -8.30 -25.73
C PHE A 42 18.08 -7.72 -24.37
N PHE A 43 18.96 -6.94 -23.74
CA PHE A 43 18.68 -6.28 -22.46
C PHE A 43 17.49 -5.32 -22.55
N ILE A 44 17.44 -4.48 -23.60
CA ILE A 44 16.33 -3.54 -23.82
C ILE A 44 15.03 -4.28 -24.09
N SER A 45 15.06 -5.33 -24.91
CA SER A 45 13.88 -6.14 -25.24
C SER A 45 13.28 -6.80 -23.99
N ILE A 46 14.11 -7.47 -23.18
CA ILE A 46 13.65 -8.06 -21.90
C ILE A 46 13.11 -6.96 -20.98
N GLY A 47 13.82 -5.84 -20.92
CA GLY A 47 13.41 -4.67 -20.17
C GLY A 47 12.01 -4.18 -20.55
N LEU A 48 11.76 -3.96 -21.83
CA LEU A 48 10.48 -3.46 -22.35
C LEU A 48 9.33 -4.45 -22.14
N VAL A 49 9.56 -5.74 -22.41
CA VAL A 49 8.57 -6.80 -22.12
C VAL A 49 8.24 -6.80 -20.63
N GLY A 50 9.27 -6.74 -19.78
CA GLY A 50 9.13 -6.62 -18.33
C GLY A 50 8.36 -5.39 -17.86
N CYS A 51 8.54 -4.24 -18.54
CA CYS A 51 7.77 -3.02 -18.28
C CYS A 51 6.28 -3.24 -18.54
N VAL A 52 5.92 -3.76 -19.72
CA VAL A 52 4.52 -3.99 -20.11
C VAL A 52 3.86 -5.02 -19.19
N GLN A 53 4.53 -6.16 -18.96
CA GLN A 53 4.07 -7.18 -18.01
C GLN A 53 3.86 -6.58 -16.62
N SER A 54 4.77 -5.71 -16.20
CA SER A 54 4.69 -5.07 -14.90
C SER A 54 3.45 -4.19 -14.73
N PHE A 55 3.06 -3.44 -15.74
CA PHE A 55 1.84 -2.64 -15.68
C PHE A 55 0.56 -3.48 -15.78
N ALA A 56 0.59 -4.61 -16.50
CA ALA A 56 -0.57 -5.49 -16.68
C ALA A 56 -0.91 -6.31 -15.43
N THR A 57 0.10 -6.71 -14.65
CA THR A 57 -0.12 -7.51 -13.44
C THR A 57 -0.64 -6.68 -12.28
N LYS A 58 -1.83 -7.03 -11.78
CA LYS A 58 -2.40 -6.46 -10.55
C LYS A 58 -1.51 -6.78 -9.35
N SER A 59 -1.27 -5.78 -8.51
CA SER A 59 -0.63 -5.94 -7.19
C SER A 59 -1.54 -5.38 -6.10
N GLY A 60 -1.46 -5.96 -4.91
CA GLY A 60 -2.12 -5.46 -3.70
C GLY A 60 -1.11 -4.74 -2.81
N ASN A 61 -1.54 -3.67 -2.15
CA ASN A 61 -0.67 -2.86 -1.30
C ASN A 61 -0.51 -3.46 0.12
N LYS A 62 -1.21 -4.56 0.41
CA LYS A 62 -1.23 -5.25 1.69
C LYS A 62 -0.66 -6.66 1.56
N VAL A 63 -0.08 -7.14 2.67
CA VAL A 63 0.45 -8.50 2.76
C VAL A 63 -0.67 -9.53 2.61
N GLY A 64 -0.43 -10.62 1.90
CA GLY A 64 -1.44 -11.64 1.65
C GLY A 64 -2.28 -11.39 0.40
N SER A 65 -1.86 -10.46 -0.47
CA SER A 65 -2.64 -10.06 -1.65
C SER A 65 -1.78 -9.66 -2.85
N GLY A 66 -2.25 -10.02 -4.05
CA GLY A 66 -1.56 -9.74 -5.30
C GLY A 66 -0.20 -10.44 -5.43
N HIS A 67 0.69 -9.89 -6.25
CA HIS A 67 2.03 -10.47 -6.44
C HIS A 67 2.91 -10.20 -5.23
N GLU A 68 3.52 -11.25 -4.71
CA GLU A 68 4.39 -11.15 -3.54
C GLU A 68 5.65 -11.99 -3.69
N ILE A 69 6.80 -11.41 -3.39
CA ILE A 69 8.07 -12.14 -3.43
C ILE A 69 8.47 -12.49 -2.02
N TYR A 70 8.52 -13.79 -1.76
CA TYR A 70 8.94 -14.35 -0.49
C TYR A 70 10.30 -15.03 -0.67
N THR A 71 11.13 -15.00 0.37
CA THR A 71 12.40 -15.74 0.35
C THR A 71 12.20 -17.24 0.52
N LYS A 72 11.11 -17.64 1.16
CA LYS A 72 10.82 -19.01 1.58
C LYS A 72 9.32 -19.23 1.63
N ALA A 73 8.90 -20.47 1.38
CA ALA A 73 7.49 -20.86 1.39
C ALA A 73 6.86 -20.76 2.79
N ASP A 74 7.64 -21.02 3.84
CA ASP A 74 7.23 -20.91 5.26
C ASP A 74 6.78 -19.50 5.66
N TYR A 75 7.10 -18.47 4.87
CA TYR A 75 6.75 -17.08 5.21
C TYR A 75 5.51 -16.58 4.48
N VAL A 76 4.98 -17.33 3.51
CA VAL A 76 3.75 -16.94 2.81
C VAL A 76 2.67 -16.69 3.84
N SER A 77 2.22 -15.45 3.94
CA SER A 77 1.30 -15.00 4.99
C SER A 77 -0.09 -14.82 4.41
N PRO A 78 -1.14 -15.07 5.21
CA PRO A 78 -2.51 -14.89 4.78
C PRO A 78 -2.85 -13.40 4.77
N ASN A 79 -4.04 -13.08 4.27
CA ASN A 79 -4.58 -11.74 4.35
C ASN A 79 -5.18 -11.50 5.75
N ILE A 80 -4.51 -10.68 6.56
CA ILE A 80 -4.89 -10.40 7.94
C ILE A 80 -5.76 -9.14 8.01
N ALA A 81 -7.02 -9.31 8.40
CA ALA A 81 -7.94 -8.23 8.70
C ALA A 81 -7.79 -7.78 10.15
N THR A 82 -7.06 -6.69 10.36
CA THR A 82 -6.90 -6.07 11.67
C THR A 82 -8.08 -5.16 12.02
N LEU A 83 -8.74 -5.46 13.14
CA LEU A 83 -9.73 -4.60 13.79
C LEU A 83 -9.10 -4.00 15.05
N ARG A 84 -9.36 -2.71 15.29
CA ARG A 84 -8.76 -1.95 16.38
C ARG A 84 -9.81 -1.40 17.32
N TRP A 85 -9.53 -1.49 18.61
CA TRP A 85 -10.30 -0.83 19.64
C TRP A 85 -10.22 0.69 19.45
N ASN A 86 -11.38 1.33 19.31
CA ASN A 86 -11.50 2.77 19.27
C ASN A 86 -11.98 3.24 20.64
N GLU A 87 -11.15 4.02 21.33
CA GLU A 87 -11.45 4.45 22.70
C GLU A 87 -12.58 5.48 22.77
N ASP A 88 -12.78 6.27 21.71
CA ASP A 88 -13.84 7.30 21.65
C ASP A 88 -15.22 6.68 21.47
N ARG A 89 -15.32 5.68 20.57
CA ARG A 89 -16.56 4.94 20.28
C ARG A 89 -16.78 3.77 21.22
N ASN A 90 -15.76 3.39 21.99
CA ASN A 90 -15.79 2.29 22.95
C ASN A 90 -16.17 0.93 22.31
N GLU A 91 -15.69 0.69 21.08
CA GLU A 91 -15.96 -0.49 20.25
C GLU A 91 -14.79 -0.78 19.29
N PHE A 92 -14.78 -1.95 18.66
CA PHE A 92 -13.85 -2.29 17.57
C PHE A 92 -14.28 -1.65 16.25
N ILE A 93 -13.31 -1.16 15.48
CA ILE A 93 -13.51 -0.63 14.13
C ILE A 93 -12.61 -1.35 13.13
N VAL A 94 -12.99 -1.32 11.85
CA VAL A 94 -12.19 -1.84 10.74
C VAL A 94 -11.42 -0.68 10.08
N PRO A 95 -10.18 -0.37 10.50
CA PRO A 95 -9.40 0.72 9.89
C PRO A 95 -9.05 0.42 8.43
N ASN A 96 -8.99 -0.87 8.09
CA ASN A 96 -8.50 -1.35 6.82
C ASN A 96 -9.48 -1.21 5.65
N THR A 97 -10.73 -0.82 5.90
CA THR A 97 -11.79 -0.61 4.91
C THR A 97 -12.23 0.84 4.78
N ASN A 98 -11.86 1.71 5.73
CA ASN A 98 -12.27 3.11 5.76
C ASN A 98 -11.09 4.06 5.51
N SER A 99 -11.26 5.02 4.62
CA SER A 99 -10.23 6.01 4.27
C SER A 99 -9.92 7.03 5.38
N LYS A 100 -10.76 7.17 6.41
CA LYS A 100 -10.65 8.23 7.44
C LYS A 100 -9.89 7.84 8.70
N THR A 101 -9.82 6.55 9.03
CA THR A 101 -9.19 6.03 10.26
C THR A 101 -7.73 5.60 10.05
N GLY A 102 -7.22 5.85 8.83
CA GLY A 102 -5.91 5.43 8.36
C GLY A 102 -5.87 3.94 8.04
N ILE A 103 -5.50 3.60 6.80
CA ILE A 103 -5.24 2.21 6.39
C ILE A 103 -4.02 1.69 7.16
N VAL A 104 -4.20 0.53 7.78
CA VAL A 104 -3.16 -0.24 8.47
C VAL A 104 -2.55 -1.24 7.46
N ALA A 105 -1.26 -1.47 7.56
CA ALA A 105 -0.67 -2.56 6.81
C ALA A 105 -1.17 -3.90 7.35
N ASN A 106 -1.49 -4.85 6.47
CA ASN A 106 -1.67 -6.22 6.97
C ASN A 106 -0.37 -6.69 7.61
N THR A 107 -0.48 -7.34 8.75
CA THR A 107 0.66 -7.97 9.42
C THR A 107 1.28 -9.04 8.54
N TYR A 108 2.62 -9.05 8.45
CA TYR A 108 3.37 -10.12 7.82
C TYR A 108 3.77 -11.17 8.85
N LEU A 109 3.02 -12.27 8.95
CA LEU A 109 3.32 -13.35 9.91
C LEU A 109 4.69 -13.96 9.71
N GLY A 110 5.22 -14.03 8.48
CA GLY A 110 6.56 -14.55 8.23
C GLY A 110 7.67 -13.80 8.97
N LEU A 111 7.40 -12.58 9.44
CA LEU A 111 8.27 -11.83 10.34
C LEU A 111 7.72 -11.72 11.76
N GLU A 112 6.41 -11.49 11.90
CA GLU A 112 5.79 -11.24 13.20
C GLU A 112 5.55 -12.51 14.01
N ASP A 113 5.14 -13.63 13.41
CA ASP A 113 4.93 -14.89 14.12
C ASP A 113 4.93 -16.09 13.16
N LYS A 114 6.13 -16.67 12.95
CA LYS A 114 6.30 -17.77 12.00
C LYS A 114 5.59 -19.05 12.45
N LYS A 115 5.61 -19.34 13.75
CA LYS A 115 4.93 -20.54 14.28
C LYS A 115 3.42 -20.43 14.14
N GLN A 116 2.86 -19.22 14.13
CA GLN A 116 1.45 -19.06 13.82
C GLN A 116 1.11 -19.47 12.39
N ILE A 117 2.01 -19.31 11.40
CA ILE A 117 1.81 -19.85 10.04
C ILE A 117 1.69 -21.38 10.08
N GLU A 118 2.51 -22.06 10.88
CA GLU A 118 2.46 -23.52 11.03
C GLU A 118 1.11 -23.96 11.61
N ALA A 119 0.61 -23.26 12.64
CA ALA A 119 -0.70 -23.53 13.22
C ALA A 119 -1.84 -23.34 12.19
N LEU A 120 -1.79 -22.27 11.38
CA LEU A 120 -2.80 -22.06 10.33
C LEU A 120 -2.74 -23.12 9.23
N ARG A 121 -1.56 -23.64 8.90
CA ARG A 121 -1.40 -24.77 7.97
C ARG A 121 -1.99 -26.05 8.52
N GLU A 122 -1.74 -26.34 9.79
CA GLU A 122 -2.33 -27.50 10.47
C GLU A 122 -3.86 -27.38 10.49
N GLN A 123 -4.39 -26.19 10.79
CA GLN A 123 -5.83 -25.92 10.73
C GLN A 123 -6.40 -26.15 9.33
N ASP A 124 -5.79 -25.61 8.28
CA ASP A 124 -6.29 -25.82 6.90
C ASP A 124 -6.23 -27.30 6.51
N LYS A 125 -5.16 -28.01 6.88
CA LYS A 125 -5.03 -29.45 6.65
C LYS A 125 -6.16 -30.23 7.32
N ASN A 126 -6.51 -29.88 8.56
CA ASN A 126 -7.60 -30.53 9.30
C ASN A 126 -8.98 -30.16 8.75
N ASN A 127 -9.10 -28.98 8.16
CA ASN A 127 -10.36 -28.44 7.64
C ASN A 127 -10.59 -28.69 6.14
N GLY A 128 -9.75 -29.52 5.49
CA GLY A 128 -9.83 -29.82 4.06
C GLY A 128 -9.42 -28.68 3.12
N GLY A 129 -8.80 -27.62 3.66
CA GLY A 129 -8.25 -26.49 2.90
C GLY A 129 -6.78 -26.70 2.49
N THR A 130 -6.23 -25.76 1.73
CA THR A 130 -4.81 -25.77 1.35
C THR A 130 -4.20 -24.39 1.55
N TYR A 131 -3.45 -24.24 2.65
CA TYR A 131 -2.84 -22.98 3.03
C TYR A 131 -1.96 -22.38 1.94
N GLY A 132 -2.17 -21.09 1.67
CA GLY A 132 -1.29 -20.32 0.80
C GLY A 132 -1.29 -20.77 -0.67
N ILE A 133 -2.40 -21.33 -1.17
CA ILE A 133 -2.52 -21.73 -2.57
C ILE A 133 -2.24 -20.56 -3.53
N TYR A 134 -1.48 -20.82 -4.59
CA TYR A 134 -1.17 -19.82 -5.60
C TYR A 134 -2.44 -19.39 -6.36
N GLY A 135 -2.68 -18.08 -6.45
CA GLY A 135 -3.91 -17.53 -7.02
C GLY A 135 -5.13 -17.67 -6.10
N GLY A 136 -4.92 -18.06 -4.84
CA GLY A 136 -5.96 -18.09 -3.81
C GLY A 136 -6.17 -16.77 -3.10
N THR A 137 -7.22 -16.71 -2.29
CA THR A 137 -7.43 -15.65 -1.30
C THR A 137 -7.71 -16.26 0.06
N SER A 138 -7.33 -15.56 1.13
CA SER A 138 -7.55 -16.02 2.51
C SER A 138 -8.08 -14.89 3.37
N PHE A 139 -8.46 -15.20 4.59
CA PHE A 139 -8.84 -14.26 5.62
C PHE A 139 -8.36 -14.76 6.98
N ALA A 140 -7.77 -13.89 7.79
CA ALA A 140 -7.44 -14.10 9.20
C ALA A 140 -7.85 -12.87 10.01
N LEU A 141 -8.49 -13.05 11.16
CA LEU A 141 -8.86 -11.94 12.04
C LEU A 141 -7.73 -11.60 13.02
N GLN A 142 -7.40 -10.33 13.14
CA GLN A 142 -6.55 -9.81 14.22
C GLN A 142 -7.32 -8.74 15.00
N LEU A 143 -7.30 -8.82 16.33
CA LEU A 143 -7.85 -7.79 17.22
C LEU A 143 -6.72 -7.09 17.95
N GLN A 144 -6.80 -5.76 18.03
CA GLN A 144 -5.80 -4.93 18.70
C GLN A 144 -6.45 -3.88 19.59
N LYS A 145 -5.81 -3.54 20.71
CA LYS A 145 -6.10 -2.34 21.49
C LYS A 145 -4.85 -1.48 21.71
N PRO A 146 -4.97 -0.19 22.01
CA PRO A 146 -3.84 0.64 22.38
C PRO A 146 -3.09 0.05 23.58
N ASN A 147 -1.77 0.13 23.55
CA ASN A 147 -0.90 -0.18 24.68
C ASN A 147 -0.39 1.14 25.28
N HIS A 148 -0.96 1.50 26.43
CA HIS A 148 -0.66 2.73 27.18
C HIS A 148 0.59 2.60 28.07
N SER A 149 1.29 1.45 28.07
CA SER A 149 2.47 1.22 28.90
C SER A 149 3.73 1.95 28.42
N ASN A 150 3.75 2.49 27.18
CA ASN A 150 4.94 3.13 26.59
C ASN A 150 4.70 4.62 26.31
N SER A 151 5.30 5.47 27.13
CA SER A 151 5.22 6.95 27.09
C SER A 151 5.96 7.62 25.91
N ALA A 152 6.59 6.86 25.01
CA ALA A 152 7.42 7.42 23.94
C ALA A 152 6.73 7.35 22.56
N ASN A 153 5.85 8.33 22.28
CA ASN A 153 5.52 8.85 20.94
C ASN A 153 5.21 7.86 19.79
N LYS A 154 4.50 6.77 20.06
CA LYS A 154 3.64 6.03 19.11
C LYS A 154 2.68 5.16 19.92
N THR A 155 1.39 5.15 19.60
CA THR A 155 0.48 4.14 20.14
C THR A 155 0.94 2.77 19.68
N SER A 156 1.71 2.07 20.53
CA SER A 156 1.99 0.66 20.33
C SER A 156 0.66 -0.09 20.45
N TRP A 157 0.44 -1.07 19.58
CA TRP A 157 -0.79 -1.86 19.57
C TRP A 157 -0.49 -3.22 20.20
N GLN A 158 -1.35 -3.64 21.13
CA GLN A 158 -1.28 -4.97 21.73
C GLN A 158 -2.38 -5.85 21.13
N ASN A 159 -2.03 -7.09 20.81
CA ASN A 159 -2.99 -8.06 20.29
C ASN A 159 -3.95 -8.52 21.40
N ILE A 160 -5.15 -8.93 20.99
CA ILE A 160 -6.16 -9.56 21.84
C ILE A 160 -6.47 -10.92 21.24
N SER A 161 -6.55 -11.96 22.08
CA SER A 161 -6.79 -13.34 21.66
C SER A 161 -7.24 -14.18 22.85
N ASN A 162 -7.81 -15.37 22.59
CA ASN A 162 -8.14 -16.36 23.63
C ASN A 162 -6.98 -17.30 23.95
N ILE A 163 -5.78 -17.05 23.43
CA ILE A 163 -4.55 -17.73 23.82
C ILE A 163 -3.79 -16.95 24.89
N ASN A 164 -2.89 -17.63 25.59
CA ASN A 164 -1.94 -16.96 26.48
C ASN A 164 -0.96 -16.14 25.63
N ILE A 165 -1.04 -14.81 25.71
CA ILE A 165 -0.22 -13.92 24.88
C ILE A 165 1.15 -13.72 25.54
N THR A 166 2.21 -14.15 24.87
CA THR A 166 3.60 -13.91 25.27
C THR A 166 4.42 -13.34 24.10
N ASN A 167 5.66 -12.94 24.37
CA ASN A 167 6.57 -12.50 23.31
C ASN A 167 7.19 -13.67 22.51
N LYS A 168 6.80 -14.93 22.79
CA LYS A 168 7.30 -16.11 22.10
C LYS A 168 6.52 -16.36 20.81
N ASP A 169 7.22 -16.81 19.77
CA ASP A 169 6.58 -17.23 18.52
C ASP A 169 5.51 -18.32 18.78
N GLY A 170 4.36 -18.20 18.13
CA GLY A 170 3.18 -19.04 18.27
C GLY A 170 2.21 -18.55 19.35
N GLU A 171 2.69 -17.68 20.24
CA GLU A 171 1.95 -17.17 21.39
C GLU A 171 1.74 -15.66 21.32
N ARG A 172 2.04 -14.98 20.21
CA ARG A 172 1.91 -13.51 20.12
C ARG A 172 0.46 -13.04 19.88
N GLY A 173 -0.45 -13.99 19.65
CA GLY A 173 -1.88 -13.73 19.46
C GLY A 173 -2.19 -12.87 18.22
N VAL A 174 -1.34 -12.91 17.18
CA VAL A 174 -1.52 -12.04 15.99
C VAL A 174 -2.82 -12.40 15.26
N VAL A 175 -3.05 -13.69 14.99
CA VAL A 175 -4.37 -14.18 14.58
C VAL A 175 -5.17 -14.56 15.83
N TYR A 176 -6.42 -14.10 15.89
CA TYR A 176 -7.32 -14.41 16.99
C TYR A 176 -7.65 -15.91 17.00
N GLY A 177 -7.46 -16.57 18.14
CA GLY A 177 -7.63 -18.01 18.27
C GLY A 177 -7.76 -18.49 19.71
N ASN A 178 -8.10 -19.77 19.87
CA ASN A 178 -8.23 -20.49 21.13
C ASN A 178 -7.47 -21.83 21.00
N GLY A 179 -6.18 -21.81 21.33
CA GLY A 179 -5.27 -22.92 21.15
C GLY A 179 -4.99 -23.18 19.66
N LYS A 180 -5.47 -24.32 19.15
CA LYS A 180 -5.21 -24.74 17.76
C LYS A 180 -6.14 -24.09 16.74
N ASN A 181 -7.33 -23.64 17.16
CA ASN A 181 -8.32 -23.05 16.27
C ASN A 181 -8.16 -21.53 16.23
N HIS A 182 -8.17 -20.99 15.02
CA HIS A 182 -8.03 -19.58 14.72
C HIS A 182 -9.17 -19.12 13.82
N ILE A 183 -9.55 -17.85 13.94
CA ILE A 183 -10.49 -17.20 13.01
C ILE A 183 -9.76 -16.96 11.70
N TYR A 184 -9.70 -18.02 10.90
CA TYR A 184 -8.97 -18.12 9.65
C TYR A 184 -9.71 -19.02 8.67
N VAL A 185 -9.81 -18.58 7.41
CA VAL A 185 -10.34 -19.37 6.30
C VAL A 185 -9.54 -19.12 5.02
N ASN A 186 -9.49 -20.15 4.19
CA ASN A 186 -8.99 -20.09 2.84
C ASN A 186 -10.17 -20.14 1.86
N PHE A 187 -10.29 -19.11 1.03
CA PHE A 187 -11.37 -19.04 0.04
C PHE A 187 -11.06 -19.86 -1.22
N GLY A 188 -9.83 -20.38 -1.34
CA GLY A 188 -9.36 -21.08 -2.52
C GLY A 188 -9.05 -20.16 -3.70
N ASP A 189 -8.66 -20.77 -4.81
CA ASP A 189 -8.45 -20.10 -6.09
C ASP A 189 -9.79 -19.82 -6.82
N ALA A 190 -9.71 -19.25 -8.02
CA ALA A 190 -10.90 -18.95 -8.84
C ALA A 190 -11.74 -20.19 -9.23
N LYS A 191 -11.17 -21.40 -9.14
CA LYS A 191 -11.85 -22.68 -9.39
C LYS A 191 -12.33 -23.35 -8.10
N GLY A 192 -12.08 -22.75 -6.93
CA GLY A 192 -12.38 -23.30 -5.61
C GLY A 192 -11.35 -24.30 -5.09
N ASN A 193 -10.20 -24.47 -5.76
CA ASN A 193 -9.15 -25.36 -5.27
C ASN A 193 -8.56 -24.81 -3.96
N GLY A 194 -8.29 -25.70 -3.00
CA GLY A 194 -7.72 -25.32 -1.71
C GLY A 194 -8.65 -24.54 -0.78
N LYS A 195 -9.92 -24.36 -1.16
CA LYS A 195 -10.94 -23.75 -0.30
C LYS A 195 -11.15 -24.62 0.94
N THR A 196 -11.18 -23.98 2.10
CA THR A 196 -11.54 -24.62 3.38
C THR A 196 -12.92 -25.26 3.28
N GLN A 197 -13.07 -26.50 3.76
CA GLN A 197 -14.30 -27.30 3.63
C GLN A 197 -15.10 -27.37 4.94
N THR A 198 -14.42 -27.27 6.08
CA THR A 198 -15.05 -27.21 7.41
C THR A 198 -14.47 -26.08 8.24
N TYR A 199 -15.28 -25.45 9.09
CA TYR A 199 -14.80 -24.39 9.99
C TYR A 199 -15.30 -24.65 11.40
N THR A 200 -14.36 -24.73 12.34
CA THR A 200 -14.66 -24.88 13.77
C THR A 200 -14.56 -23.50 14.43
N PRO A 201 -15.66 -22.96 14.99
CA PRO A 201 -15.65 -21.69 15.69
C PRO A 201 -14.63 -21.65 16.83
N VAL A 202 -13.98 -20.51 16.99
CA VAL A 202 -13.08 -20.23 18.12
C VAL A 202 -13.87 -20.00 19.40
N ASN A 203 -15.05 -19.39 19.28
CA ASN A 203 -15.95 -19.11 20.39
C ASN A 203 -17.22 -19.95 20.30
N GLU A 204 -17.82 -20.22 21.47
CA GLU A 204 -19.17 -20.79 21.54
C GLU A 204 -20.18 -19.78 20.97
N ILE A 205 -20.79 -20.12 19.82
CA ILE A 205 -21.73 -19.24 19.13
C ILE A 205 -23.08 -19.24 19.86
N LYS A 206 -23.48 -18.10 20.40
CA LYS A 206 -24.75 -17.91 21.11
C LYS A 206 -25.62 -16.86 20.43
N ASN A 207 -26.93 -17.09 20.42
CA ASN A 207 -27.87 -16.04 20.03
C ASN A 207 -27.84 -14.92 21.09
N ILE A 208 -27.86 -13.67 20.63
CA ILE A 208 -27.67 -12.46 21.45
C ILE A 208 -28.91 -11.59 21.30
N TYR A 209 -29.44 -11.11 22.42
CA TYR A 209 -30.49 -10.10 22.39
C TYR A 209 -29.89 -8.72 22.09
N ILE A 210 -30.42 -8.06 21.06
CA ILE A 210 -29.99 -6.75 20.60
C ILE A 210 -31.06 -5.71 20.97
N PRO A 211 -30.77 -4.78 21.90
CA PRO A 211 -31.66 -3.68 22.22
C PRO A 211 -31.77 -2.76 21.01
N SER A 212 -32.93 -2.75 20.36
CA SER A 212 -33.13 -1.99 19.13
C SER A 212 -33.48 -0.54 19.41
N SER A 213 -34.30 -0.31 20.44
CA SER A 213 -34.62 1.04 20.92
C SER A 213 -35.32 0.96 22.28
N ILE A 214 -35.08 1.96 23.12
CA ILE A 214 -35.86 2.22 24.34
C ILE A 214 -36.40 3.64 24.27
N VAL A 215 -37.68 3.82 24.59
CA VAL A 215 -38.36 5.12 24.63
C VAL A 215 -39.01 5.27 25.99
N PHE A 216 -38.68 6.36 26.67
CA PHE A 216 -39.30 6.75 27.93
C PHE A 216 -40.39 7.78 27.68
N GLU A 217 -41.37 7.84 28.58
CA GLU A 217 -42.40 8.87 28.51
C GLU A 217 -41.77 10.25 28.74
N THR A 218 -42.28 11.25 28.04
CA THR A 218 -41.81 12.63 28.13
C THR A 218 -42.98 13.54 28.42
N TYR A 219 -42.76 14.52 29.28
CA TYR A 219 -43.78 15.49 29.64
C TYR A 219 -43.20 16.90 29.63
N ASN A 220 -44.08 17.88 29.42
CA ASN A 220 -43.72 19.29 29.47
C ASN A 220 -43.73 19.77 30.93
N LYS A 221 -42.61 20.34 31.38
CA LYS A 221 -42.56 21.12 32.61
C LYS A 221 -42.50 22.61 32.24
N TYR A 222 -43.46 23.38 32.74
CA TYR A 222 -43.50 24.82 32.57
C TYR A 222 -42.73 25.47 33.73
N GLU A 223 -41.68 26.22 33.41
CA GLU A 223 -40.94 27.03 34.40
C GLU A 223 -41.26 28.50 34.18
N LYS A 224 -41.86 29.14 35.19
CA LYS A 224 -42.19 30.56 35.19
C LYS A 224 -40.90 31.38 35.13
N GLN A 225 -40.82 32.32 34.19
CA GLN A 225 -39.73 33.30 34.16
C GLN A 225 -40.13 34.54 34.98
N GLU A 226 -39.20 35.08 35.76
CA GLU A 226 -39.44 36.17 36.73
C GLU A 226 -39.66 37.57 36.12
N ASP A 227 -39.95 37.70 34.83
CA ASP A 227 -39.92 39.02 34.17
C ASP A 227 -40.98 39.22 33.07
N GLY A 228 -42.19 38.68 33.27
CA GLY A 228 -43.33 38.89 32.35
C GLY A 228 -43.18 38.26 30.96
N LYS A 229 -42.19 37.38 30.77
CA LYS A 229 -41.98 36.58 29.55
C LYS A 229 -42.76 35.26 29.62
N GLU A 230 -43.14 34.73 28.46
CA GLU A 230 -43.84 33.44 28.35
C GLU A 230 -43.08 32.30 29.07
N ASP A 231 -43.84 31.41 29.71
CA ASP A 231 -43.31 30.26 30.46
C ASP A 231 -42.35 29.43 29.60
N LYS A 232 -41.19 29.10 30.16
CA LYS A 232 -40.22 28.25 29.47
C LYS A 232 -40.71 26.80 29.50
N VAL A 233 -41.04 26.25 28.33
CA VAL A 233 -41.37 24.83 28.18
C VAL A 233 -40.08 24.01 28.21
N ILE A 234 -39.93 23.15 29.22
CA ILE A 234 -38.82 22.21 29.33
C ILE A 234 -39.34 20.79 29.18
N PHE A 235 -38.84 20.09 28.16
CA PHE A 235 -39.11 18.67 27.98
C PHE A 235 -38.36 17.87 29.05
N LYS A 236 -39.10 17.14 29.89
CA LYS A 236 -38.53 16.22 30.87
C LYS A 236 -38.86 14.78 30.51
N THR A 237 -37.83 13.93 30.57
CA THR A 237 -37.98 12.48 30.42
C THR A 237 -38.26 11.84 31.77
N ASP A 238 -39.33 11.05 31.85
CA ASP A 238 -39.62 10.19 32.98
C ASP A 238 -38.95 8.83 32.83
N TYR A 239 -37.76 8.70 33.43
CA TYR A 239 -37.02 7.44 33.43
C TYR A 239 -37.67 6.32 34.25
N SER A 240 -38.81 6.55 34.92
CA SER A 240 -39.58 5.48 35.59
C SER A 240 -40.70 4.90 34.72
N HIS A 241 -40.95 5.49 33.55
CA HIS A 241 -42.03 5.08 32.65
C HIS A 241 -41.45 4.76 31.27
N ILE A 242 -41.20 3.47 31.01
CA ILE A 242 -40.82 3.01 29.66
C ILE A 242 -42.09 2.96 28.81
N LYS A 243 -42.15 3.82 27.79
CA LYS A 243 -43.22 3.86 26.78
C LYS A 243 -43.10 2.71 25.78
N LYS A 244 -41.87 2.42 25.33
CA LYS A 244 -41.60 1.37 24.34
C LYS A 244 -40.24 0.74 24.56
N LEU A 245 -40.20 -0.59 24.54
CA LEU A 245 -38.97 -1.38 24.60
C LEU A 245 -38.95 -2.34 23.42
N ASN A 246 -38.06 -2.13 22.45
CA ASN A 246 -37.90 -3.04 21.31
C ASN A 246 -36.61 -3.83 21.46
N ILE A 247 -36.74 -5.15 21.60
CA ILE A 247 -35.62 -6.08 21.64
C ILE A 247 -35.69 -6.93 20.36
N SER A 248 -34.55 -7.07 19.71
CA SER A 248 -34.33 -8.00 18.60
C SER A 248 -33.43 -9.14 19.07
N LYS A 249 -33.27 -10.18 18.26
CA LYS A 249 -32.44 -11.35 18.60
C LYS A 249 -31.61 -11.77 17.40
N THR A 250 -30.38 -12.19 17.58
CA THR A 250 -29.59 -12.78 16.50
C THR A 250 -29.98 -14.25 16.26
N SER A 251 -29.86 -14.71 15.02
CA SER A 251 -30.05 -16.11 14.62
C SER A 251 -28.71 -16.74 14.23
N LEU A 252 -27.71 -16.66 15.12
CA LEU A 252 -26.34 -17.11 14.81
C LEU A 252 -26.23 -18.63 14.78
N SER A 253 -26.81 -19.29 15.79
CA SER A 253 -26.74 -20.75 15.97
C SER A 253 -27.56 -21.53 14.93
N THR A 254 -28.69 -20.97 14.48
CA THR A 254 -29.57 -21.62 13.49
C THR A 254 -28.99 -21.57 12.07
N ILE A 255 -28.21 -20.53 11.76
CA ILE A 255 -27.64 -20.28 10.43
C ILE A 255 -26.23 -20.88 10.29
N ALA A 256 -25.52 -21.07 11.41
CA ALA A 256 -24.20 -21.69 11.47
C ALA A 256 -24.15 -23.16 11.02
N THR A 257 -25.23 -23.77 10.53
CA THR A 257 -25.27 -25.20 10.19
C THR A 257 -25.16 -25.50 8.69
N LYS A 258 -25.11 -24.50 7.79
CA LYS A 258 -25.17 -24.75 6.32
C LYS A 258 -24.06 -24.12 5.46
N ASN A 259 -23.39 -23.05 5.89
CA ASN A 259 -22.37 -22.36 5.06
C ASN A 259 -21.22 -21.85 5.94
N ILE A 260 -19.97 -22.14 5.53
CA ILE A 260 -18.75 -21.74 6.24
C ILE A 260 -18.68 -20.23 6.47
N ASP A 261 -19.05 -19.42 5.46
CA ASP A 261 -19.01 -17.97 5.57
C ASP A 261 -19.95 -17.49 6.69
N ASN A 262 -21.12 -18.12 6.84
CA ASN A 262 -22.06 -17.77 7.91
C ASN A 262 -21.54 -18.17 9.30
N ILE A 263 -20.86 -19.31 9.41
CA ILE A 263 -20.24 -19.75 10.66
C ILE A 263 -19.12 -18.77 11.05
N LEU A 264 -18.25 -18.45 10.10
CA LEU A 264 -17.16 -17.50 10.27
C LEU A 264 -17.70 -16.13 10.73
N LEU A 265 -18.71 -15.59 10.05
CA LEU A 265 -19.29 -14.29 10.40
C LEU A 265 -19.98 -14.31 11.77
N SER A 266 -20.60 -15.43 12.14
CA SER A 266 -21.19 -15.63 13.47
C SER A 266 -20.13 -15.69 14.57
N ASP A 267 -19.01 -16.36 14.31
CA ASP A 267 -17.87 -16.43 15.22
C ASP A 267 -17.18 -15.06 15.36
N ILE A 268 -16.98 -14.33 14.25
CA ILE A 268 -16.48 -12.95 14.28
C ILE A 268 -17.42 -12.05 15.10
N PHE A 269 -18.73 -12.09 14.85
CA PHE A 269 -19.69 -11.28 15.61
C PHE A 269 -19.65 -11.59 17.11
N THR A 270 -19.67 -12.89 17.45
CA THR A 270 -19.59 -13.38 18.84
C THR A 270 -18.28 -12.93 19.50
N THR A 271 -17.17 -13.02 18.78
CA THR A 271 -15.86 -12.56 19.23
C THR A 271 -15.87 -11.07 19.56
N LEU A 272 -16.36 -10.25 18.62
CA LEU A 272 -16.37 -8.79 18.79
C LEU A 272 -17.23 -8.39 20.00
N VAL A 273 -18.41 -8.98 20.16
CA VAL A 273 -19.30 -8.70 21.29
C VAL A 273 -18.65 -9.15 22.60
N GLY A 274 -18.15 -10.40 22.66
CA GLY A 274 -17.53 -10.96 23.85
C GLY A 274 -16.31 -10.18 24.33
N GLU A 275 -15.39 -9.85 23.42
CA GLU A 275 -14.20 -9.05 23.75
C GLU A 275 -14.58 -7.62 24.16
N THR A 276 -15.61 -7.04 23.55
CA THR A 276 -16.10 -5.71 23.95
C THR A 276 -16.65 -5.73 25.37
N PHE A 277 -17.47 -6.72 25.71
CA PHE A 277 -17.98 -6.90 27.07
C PHE A 277 -16.85 -7.13 28.07
N LYS A 278 -15.86 -7.94 27.71
CA LYS A 278 -14.69 -8.17 28.55
C LYS A 278 -13.89 -6.88 28.78
N ILE A 279 -13.70 -6.05 27.75
CA ILE A 279 -13.07 -4.74 27.89
C ILE A 279 -13.91 -3.82 28.78
N TRP A 280 -15.23 -3.77 28.58
CA TRP A 280 -16.13 -2.91 29.35
C TRP A 280 -16.21 -3.31 30.83
N VAL A 281 -16.19 -4.61 31.14
CA VAL A 281 -16.15 -5.10 32.53
C VAL A 281 -14.84 -4.72 33.23
N ASN A 282 -13.75 -4.62 32.47
CA ASN A 282 -12.44 -4.22 32.97
C ASN A 282 -12.16 -2.71 32.85
N ASP A 283 -13.11 -1.89 32.37
CA ASP A 283 -12.95 -0.44 32.26
C ASP A 283 -13.09 0.21 33.64
N PRO A 284 -12.01 0.77 34.23
CA PRO A 284 -12.06 1.35 35.57
C PRO A 284 -13.00 2.57 35.64
N ASN A 285 -13.23 3.24 34.51
CA ASN A 285 -14.11 4.41 34.44
C ASN A 285 -15.57 4.03 34.17
N ASN A 286 -15.87 2.74 33.98
CA ASN A 286 -17.20 2.22 33.67
C ASN A 286 -17.94 3.07 32.61
N ARG A 287 -17.25 3.43 31.51
CA ARG A 287 -17.75 4.41 30.53
C ARG A 287 -19.08 3.97 29.93
N SER A 288 -19.23 2.67 29.64
CA SER A 288 -20.47 2.08 29.13
C SER A 288 -21.58 1.92 30.18
N GLY A 289 -21.26 1.93 31.48
CA GLY A 289 -22.20 1.55 32.55
C GLY A 289 -22.38 0.03 32.71
N PHE A 290 -21.82 -0.78 31.80
CA PHE A 290 -22.13 -2.19 31.63
C PHE A 290 -21.83 -3.04 32.87
N ALA A 291 -20.63 -2.89 33.43
CA ALA A 291 -20.16 -3.73 34.55
C ALA A 291 -21.08 -3.59 35.77
N GLN A 292 -21.38 -2.35 36.15
CA GLN A 292 -22.20 -2.04 37.33
C GLN A 292 -23.65 -2.49 37.16
N ALA A 293 -24.25 -2.26 35.99
CA ALA A 293 -25.64 -2.62 35.79
C ALA A 293 -25.86 -4.13 35.72
N ILE A 294 -24.99 -4.86 35.02
CA ILE A 294 -25.09 -6.31 34.97
C ILE A 294 -24.83 -6.91 36.34
N ALA A 295 -23.75 -6.51 37.02
CA ALA A 295 -23.43 -6.96 38.37
C ALA A 295 -24.64 -6.78 39.31
N LYS A 296 -25.20 -5.57 39.34
CA LYS A 296 -26.35 -5.25 40.19
C LYS A 296 -27.59 -6.06 39.82
N LYS A 297 -27.98 -6.07 38.55
CA LYS A 297 -29.26 -6.67 38.13
C LYS A 297 -29.17 -8.20 38.13
N ASN A 298 -27.99 -8.79 37.92
CA ASN A 298 -27.74 -10.23 37.94
C ASN A 298 -27.26 -10.78 39.28
N ASN A 299 -27.23 -9.95 40.33
CA ASN A 299 -26.79 -10.37 41.67
C ASN A 299 -25.39 -10.99 41.64
N LYS A 300 -24.46 -10.36 40.92
CA LYS A 300 -23.05 -10.77 40.82
C LYS A 300 -22.13 -9.64 41.25
N SER A 301 -20.93 -9.96 41.73
CA SER A 301 -19.90 -8.95 41.89
C SER A 301 -19.24 -8.63 40.54
N ILE A 302 -18.64 -7.43 40.42
CA ILE A 302 -17.85 -7.08 39.23
C ILE A 302 -16.64 -8.01 39.08
N GLU A 303 -16.06 -8.47 40.19
CA GLU A 303 -14.95 -9.43 40.16
C GLU A 303 -15.36 -10.81 39.63
N ASP A 304 -16.60 -11.23 39.88
CA ASP A 304 -17.13 -12.45 39.28
C ASP A 304 -17.28 -12.29 37.76
N LEU A 305 -17.79 -11.14 37.31
CA LEU A 305 -17.93 -10.84 35.88
C LEU A 305 -16.57 -10.82 35.16
N LYS A 306 -15.51 -10.30 35.81
CA LYS A 306 -14.15 -10.27 35.23
C LYS A 306 -13.56 -11.66 34.97
N LYS A 307 -14.01 -12.69 35.71
CA LYS A 307 -13.55 -14.07 35.57
C LYS A 307 -14.30 -14.85 34.49
N LEU A 308 -15.42 -14.32 33.99
CA LEU A 308 -16.26 -15.00 33.00
C LEU A 308 -15.58 -15.05 31.62
N SER A 309 -15.83 -16.15 30.92
CA SER A 309 -15.49 -16.26 29.50
C SER A 309 -16.35 -15.33 28.64
N ASN A 310 -15.92 -15.10 27.40
CA ASN A 310 -16.69 -14.30 26.43
C ASN A 310 -18.12 -14.82 26.26
N ALA A 311 -18.30 -16.14 26.17
CA ALA A 311 -19.61 -16.77 26.03
C ALA A 311 -20.47 -16.63 27.29
N GLN A 312 -19.86 -16.68 28.48
CA GLN A 312 -20.56 -16.47 29.75
C GLN A 312 -20.96 -15.01 29.94
N LEU A 313 -20.14 -14.04 29.51
CA LEU A 313 -20.52 -12.62 29.51
C LEU A 313 -21.71 -12.34 28.59
N ILE A 314 -21.81 -13.04 27.46
CA ILE A 314 -22.98 -12.97 26.58
C ILE A 314 -24.23 -13.55 27.26
N ASP A 315 -24.10 -14.63 28.05
CA ASP A 315 -25.21 -15.16 28.84
C ASP A 315 -25.68 -14.16 29.90
N GLU A 316 -24.75 -13.52 30.60
CA GLU A 316 -25.08 -12.47 31.57
C GLU A 316 -25.81 -11.30 30.92
N TRP A 317 -25.36 -10.88 29.73
CA TRP A 317 -26.05 -9.87 28.94
C TRP A 317 -27.46 -10.30 28.55
N ASN A 318 -27.63 -11.52 28.05
CA ASN A 318 -28.94 -12.04 27.67
C ASN A 318 -29.87 -12.12 28.89
N ALA A 319 -29.37 -12.60 30.04
CA ALA A 319 -30.12 -12.66 31.29
C ALA A 319 -30.50 -11.25 31.78
N TYR A 320 -29.59 -10.27 31.65
CA TYR A 320 -29.85 -8.88 31.98
C TYR A 320 -31.02 -8.31 31.15
N ILE A 321 -31.00 -8.49 29.82
CA ILE A 321 -32.05 -8.00 28.92
C ILE A 321 -33.40 -8.64 29.22
N LEU A 322 -33.43 -9.96 29.46
CA LEU A 322 -34.67 -10.68 29.76
C LEU A 322 -35.37 -10.20 31.03
N LYS A 323 -34.64 -9.61 31.99
CA LYS A 323 -35.23 -9.03 33.22
C LYS A 323 -36.04 -7.76 32.97
N PHE A 324 -35.96 -7.19 31.77
CA PHE A 324 -36.73 -6.01 31.38
C PHE A 324 -37.91 -6.32 30.46
N LYS A 325 -38.21 -7.60 30.20
CA LYS A 325 -39.26 -8.01 29.26
C LYS A 325 -40.65 -7.44 29.61
N ASP A 326 -40.95 -7.32 30.91
CA ASP A 326 -42.24 -6.84 31.43
C ASP A 326 -42.15 -5.40 32.02
N SER A 327 -41.11 -4.64 31.64
CA SER A 327 -40.83 -3.32 32.21
C SER A 327 -41.52 -2.15 31.50
N VAL A 328 -42.31 -2.41 30.45
CA VAL A 328 -43.09 -1.38 29.75
C VAL A 328 -44.26 -0.93 30.62
N GLY A 329 -44.46 0.38 30.74
CA GLY A 329 -45.52 1.00 31.55
C GLY A 329 -44.98 1.83 32.73
N PRO A 330 -45.87 2.58 33.40
CA PRO A 330 -45.49 3.48 34.48
C PRO A 330 -45.10 2.71 35.76
N GLY A 331 -44.05 3.17 36.44
CA GLY A 331 -43.66 2.67 37.77
C GLY A 331 -43.09 1.24 37.80
N LYS A 332 -42.90 0.60 36.64
CA LYS A 332 -42.34 -0.76 36.53
C LYS A 332 -40.85 -0.83 36.85
N ILE A 333 -40.15 0.29 36.76
CA ILE A 333 -38.74 0.44 37.13
C ILE A 333 -38.51 1.76 37.86
N SER A 334 -37.46 1.81 38.67
CA SER A 334 -37.08 3.06 39.34
C SER A 334 -36.49 4.07 38.35
N LYS A 335 -36.63 5.37 38.64
CA LYS A 335 -36.04 6.45 37.81
C LYS A 335 -34.52 6.28 37.61
N LYS A 336 -33.80 5.85 38.66
CA LYS A 336 -32.36 5.58 38.60
C LYS A 336 -32.06 4.39 37.69
N GLU A 337 -32.81 3.30 37.82
CA GLU A 337 -32.65 2.11 36.99
C GLU A 337 -32.96 2.38 35.52
N GLY A 338 -34.01 3.15 35.21
CA GLY A 338 -34.31 3.52 33.82
C GLY A 338 -33.26 4.44 33.20
N PHE A 339 -32.66 5.34 33.98
CA PHE A 339 -31.53 6.14 33.49
C PHE A 339 -30.32 5.27 33.14
N GLU A 340 -29.94 4.33 34.02
CA GLU A 340 -28.83 3.39 33.75
C GLU A 340 -29.14 2.47 32.55
N LEU A 341 -30.38 1.99 32.47
CA LEU A 341 -30.85 1.18 31.35
C LEU A 341 -30.73 1.94 30.03
N ASN A 342 -31.16 3.20 29.99
CA ASN A 342 -31.05 4.06 28.82
C ASN A 342 -29.59 4.24 28.39
N LYS A 343 -28.69 4.51 29.34
CA LYS A 343 -27.25 4.69 29.08
C LYS A 343 -26.65 3.44 28.41
N ILE A 344 -26.92 2.27 28.98
CA ILE A 344 -26.37 1.00 28.47
C ILE A 344 -27.00 0.60 27.14
N PHE A 345 -28.30 0.83 26.97
CA PHE A 345 -28.99 0.58 25.71
C PHE A 345 -28.40 1.43 24.59
N ASN A 346 -28.12 2.71 24.83
CA ASN A 346 -27.50 3.57 23.83
C ASN A 346 -26.07 3.11 23.48
N ALA A 347 -25.25 2.77 24.50
CA ALA A 347 -23.90 2.27 24.28
C ALA A 347 -23.88 0.95 23.49
N THR A 348 -24.76 0.01 23.85
CA THR A 348 -24.85 -1.30 23.20
C THR A 348 -25.50 -1.22 21.83
N ALA A 349 -26.52 -0.40 21.62
CA ALA A 349 -27.17 -0.24 20.32
C ALA A 349 -26.19 0.30 19.26
N ALA A 350 -25.37 1.29 19.62
CA ALA A 350 -24.33 1.81 18.73
C ALA A 350 -23.31 0.73 18.33
N MET A 351 -22.81 -0.01 19.32
CA MET A 351 -21.85 -1.10 19.12
C MET A 351 -22.44 -2.26 18.31
N PHE A 352 -23.65 -2.72 18.64
CA PHE A 352 -24.33 -3.77 17.88
C PHE A 352 -24.58 -3.34 16.44
N ASN A 353 -25.05 -2.11 16.20
CA ASN A 353 -25.23 -1.60 14.85
C ASN A 353 -23.91 -1.67 14.05
N SER A 354 -22.79 -1.22 14.65
CA SER A 354 -21.45 -1.33 14.06
C SER A 354 -21.08 -2.78 13.72
N TYR A 355 -21.23 -3.71 14.67
CA TYR A 355 -20.82 -5.09 14.49
C TYR A 355 -21.72 -5.87 13.53
N THR A 356 -23.01 -5.57 13.51
CA THR A 356 -23.94 -6.14 12.51
C THR A 356 -23.57 -5.71 11.10
N GLN A 357 -23.12 -4.47 10.90
CA GLN A 357 -22.61 -4.01 9.60
C GLN A 357 -21.30 -4.71 9.23
N ILE A 358 -20.34 -4.78 10.16
CA ILE A 358 -19.05 -5.47 9.95
C ILE A 358 -19.26 -6.92 9.51
N THR A 359 -20.26 -7.60 10.09
CA THR A 359 -20.53 -9.03 9.87
C THR A 359 -21.68 -9.33 8.91
N SER A 360 -22.20 -8.32 8.20
CA SER A 360 -23.32 -8.46 7.26
C SER A 360 -24.57 -9.11 7.86
N LEU A 361 -24.81 -8.90 9.15
CA LEU A 361 -26.06 -9.25 9.80
C LEU A 361 -27.08 -8.14 9.55
N SER A 362 -28.19 -8.46 8.89
CA SER A 362 -29.29 -7.53 8.69
C SER A 362 -30.49 -7.93 9.52
N LYS A 363 -31.28 -6.92 9.88
CA LYS A 363 -32.60 -7.13 10.47
C LYS A 363 -33.53 -7.76 9.44
N SER A 364 -34.17 -8.87 9.80
CA SER A 364 -35.17 -9.57 9.00
C SER A 364 -36.45 -8.75 8.88
N ASN A 365 -37.14 -8.90 7.76
CA ASN A 365 -38.44 -8.31 7.50
C ASN A 365 -39.59 -9.03 8.23
N TYR A 366 -39.38 -10.28 8.68
CA TYR A 366 -40.34 -11.05 9.45
C TYR A 366 -39.93 -11.13 10.92
N LYS A 367 -40.93 -11.09 11.81
CA LYS A 367 -40.75 -11.30 13.24
C LYS A 367 -40.98 -12.76 13.60
N ILE A 368 -40.38 -13.20 14.70
CA ILE A 368 -40.64 -14.51 15.29
C ILE A 368 -41.14 -14.35 16.71
N LYS A 369 -41.94 -15.31 17.18
CA LYS A 369 -42.29 -15.41 18.59
C LYS A 369 -41.08 -15.95 19.37
N ASP A 370 -40.50 -15.13 20.24
CA ASP A 370 -39.43 -15.58 21.14
C ASP A 370 -40.03 -16.06 22.46
N GLU A 371 -39.76 -17.31 22.83
CA GLU A 371 -40.33 -17.93 24.02
C GLU A 371 -39.89 -17.26 25.32
N LYS A 372 -38.62 -16.80 25.41
CA LYS A 372 -38.08 -16.20 26.64
C LYS A 372 -38.65 -14.80 26.90
N LEU A 373 -38.82 -14.01 25.83
CA LEU A 373 -39.45 -12.70 25.89
C LEU A 373 -40.99 -12.77 25.88
N ASN A 374 -41.58 -13.88 25.45
CA ASN A 374 -43.01 -14.04 25.19
C ASN A 374 -43.56 -12.91 24.28
N ALA A 375 -42.78 -12.52 23.27
CA ALA A 375 -43.09 -11.40 22.38
C ALA A 375 -42.57 -11.66 20.97
N GLU A 376 -43.16 -10.95 20.00
CA GLU A 376 -42.62 -10.92 18.63
C GLU A 376 -41.37 -10.07 18.54
N VAL A 377 -40.27 -10.67 18.11
CA VAL A 377 -38.98 -10.00 17.94
C VAL A 377 -38.49 -10.08 16.51
N ASN A 378 -37.75 -9.05 16.10
CA ASN A 378 -37.05 -9.10 14.82
C ASN A 378 -35.79 -9.94 14.97
N LEU A 379 -35.44 -10.66 13.90
CA LEU A 379 -34.19 -11.43 13.85
C LEU A 379 -33.09 -10.66 13.14
N TYR A 380 -31.88 -10.71 13.67
CA TYR A 380 -30.68 -10.37 12.93
C TYR A 380 -30.07 -11.65 12.36
N GLN A 381 -29.94 -11.69 11.05
CA GLN A 381 -29.42 -12.84 10.32
C GLN A 381 -28.49 -12.38 9.20
N TYR A 382 -27.61 -13.27 8.76
CA TYR A 382 -26.78 -12.99 7.60
C TYR A 382 -27.67 -12.68 6.39
N SER A 383 -27.37 -11.58 5.69
CA SER A 383 -28.01 -11.25 4.44
C SER A 383 -26.96 -11.01 3.35
N PRO A 384 -27.01 -11.77 2.25
CA PRO A 384 -26.21 -11.49 1.07
C PRO A 384 -26.76 -10.30 0.27
N ILE A 385 -27.90 -9.73 0.66
CA ILE A 385 -28.56 -8.63 -0.03
C ILE A 385 -28.12 -7.29 0.58
N ASN A 386 -27.63 -6.39 -0.27
CA ASN A 386 -27.24 -5.04 0.16
C ASN A 386 -28.48 -4.11 0.31
N PRO A 387 -28.32 -2.90 0.89
CA PRO A 387 -29.45 -1.97 1.06
C PRO A 387 -30.16 -1.55 -0.23
N SER A 388 -29.51 -1.69 -1.39
CA SER A 388 -30.09 -1.43 -2.71
C SER A 388 -30.86 -2.61 -3.30
N GLY A 389 -30.97 -3.73 -2.57
CA GLY A 389 -31.66 -4.95 -3.02
C GLY A 389 -30.82 -5.89 -3.88
N ASN A 390 -29.53 -5.61 -4.08
CA ASN A 390 -28.67 -6.46 -4.91
C ASN A 390 -28.10 -7.63 -4.09
N TYR A 391 -28.24 -8.85 -4.62
CA TYR A 391 -27.64 -10.06 -4.06
C TYR A 391 -26.14 -10.14 -4.37
N ASN A 392 -25.33 -10.36 -3.34
CA ASN A 392 -23.92 -10.71 -3.44
C ASN A 392 -23.45 -11.43 -2.16
N GLU A 393 -23.30 -12.74 -2.24
CA GLU A 393 -22.85 -13.60 -1.14
C GLU A 393 -21.44 -13.23 -0.62
N ALA A 394 -20.58 -12.66 -1.46
CA ALA A 394 -19.25 -12.22 -1.07
C ALA A 394 -19.20 -10.76 -0.58
N ALA A 395 -20.34 -10.06 -0.48
CA ALA A 395 -20.36 -8.64 -0.11
C ALA A 395 -19.73 -8.37 1.26
N TRP A 396 -19.90 -9.30 2.20
CA TRP A 396 -19.33 -9.21 3.54
C TRP A 396 -17.81 -9.01 3.54
N LYS A 397 -17.12 -9.54 2.53
CA LYS A 397 -15.66 -9.42 2.42
C LYS A 397 -15.24 -7.95 2.34
N ASN A 398 -16.03 -7.09 1.69
CA ASN A 398 -15.72 -5.66 1.59
C ASN A 398 -15.89 -4.90 2.92
N ASN A 399 -16.63 -5.46 3.88
CA ASN A 399 -16.80 -4.87 5.22
C ASN A 399 -15.56 -5.10 6.09
N LEU A 400 -14.78 -6.16 5.81
CA LEU A 400 -13.61 -6.58 6.58
C LEU A 400 -12.28 -6.41 5.83
N LEU A 401 -12.29 -6.45 4.50
CA LEU A 401 -11.11 -6.41 3.63
C LEU A 401 -11.22 -5.26 2.64
N SER A 402 -10.10 -4.59 2.35
CA SER A 402 -10.05 -3.61 1.27
C SER A 402 -10.07 -4.29 -0.10
N ALA A 403 -10.48 -3.57 -1.13
CA ALA A 403 -10.45 -4.05 -2.52
C ALA A 403 -9.06 -4.60 -2.92
N ASP A 404 -7.98 -3.92 -2.54
CA ASP A 404 -6.60 -4.33 -2.78
C ASP A 404 -6.27 -5.69 -2.15
N SER A 405 -6.90 -6.01 -1.01
CA SER A 405 -6.67 -7.23 -0.24
C SER A 405 -7.40 -8.44 -0.84
N LEU A 406 -8.43 -8.20 -1.66
CA LEU A 406 -9.18 -9.24 -2.36
C LEU A 406 -8.51 -9.68 -3.67
N ILE A 407 -7.38 -9.06 -4.03
CA ILE A 407 -6.61 -9.48 -5.20
C ILE A 407 -5.95 -10.83 -4.89
N PRO A 408 -6.18 -11.88 -5.71
CA PRO A 408 -5.59 -13.20 -5.51
C PRO A 408 -4.08 -13.16 -5.27
N GLN A 409 -3.64 -13.83 -4.21
CA GLN A 409 -2.24 -13.87 -3.81
C GLN A 409 -1.45 -14.76 -4.75
N LYS A 410 -0.41 -14.19 -5.36
CA LYS A 410 0.51 -14.87 -6.25
C LYS A 410 1.90 -14.76 -5.66
N HIS A 411 2.19 -15.66 -4.73
CA HIS A 411 3.50 -15.73 -4.11
C HIS A 411 4.54 -16.27 -5.11
N ILE A 412 5.73 -15.69 -5.10
CA ILE A 412 6.89 -16.08 -5.92
C ILE A 412 8.03 -16.34 -4.94
N ILE A 413 8.56 -17.56 -4.95
CA ILE A 413 9.53 -17.98 -3.93
C ILE A 413 10.82 -18.41 -4.60
N THR A 414 10.72 -19.34 -5.54
CA THR A 414 11.87 -20.00 -6.15
C THR A 414 12.34 -19.24 -7.38
N TYR A 415 13.58 -19.53 -7.82
CA TYR A 415 14.09 -19.03 -9.09
C TYR A 415 13.19 -19.46 -10.27
N LYS A 416 12.68 -20.70 -10.25
CA LYS A 416 11.77 -21.23 -11.27
C LYS A 416 10.46 -20.43 -11.33
N ASP A 417 9.92 -20.04 -10.16
CA ASP A 417 8.72 -19.22 -10.10
C ASP A 417 8.95 -17.88 -10.80
N HIS A 418 10.09 -17.24 -10.57
CA HIS A 418 10.43 -15.98 -11.25
C HIS A 418 10.47 -16.15 -12.78
N TRP A 419 11.06 -17.24 -13.29
CA TRP A 419 11.09 -17.51 -14.74
C TRP A 419 9.72 -17.78 -15.36
N SER A 420 8.77 -18.32 -14.59
CA SER A 420 7.40 -18.52 -15.06
C SER A 420 6.70 -17.21 -15.44
N TYR A 421 7.12 -16.08 -14.85
CA TYR A 421 6.66 -14.75 -15.23
C TYR A 421 7.43 -14.11 -16.38
N GLY A 422 8.53 -14.75 -16.78
CA GLY A 422 9.34 -14.39 -17.93
C GLY A 422 10.76 -13.92 -17.57
N PRO A 423 11.60 -13.69 -18.61
CA PRO A 423 13.03 -13.42 -18.43
C PRO A 423 13.32 -12.18 -17.59
N PHE A 424 12.43 -11.18 -17.57
CA PHE A 424 12.61 -9.98 -16.75
C PHE A 424 12.62 -10.31 -15.25
N TYR A 425 11.71 -11.17 -14.81
CA TYR A 425 11.65 -11.58 -13.41
C TYR A 425 12.84 -12.47 -13.02
N GLY A 426 13.26 -13.37 -13.92
CA GLY A 426 14.43 -14.22 -13.71
C GLY A 426 15.75 -13.44 -13.65
N PHE A 427 16.03 -12.59 -14.64
CA PHE A 427 17.32 -11.89 -14.74
C PHE A 427 17.45 -10.67 -13.83
N PHE A 428 16.36 -9.94 -13.58
CA PHE A 428 16.42 -8.68 -12.84
C PHE A 428 15.74 -8.76 -11.48
N MET A 429 14.50 -9.23 -11.44
CA MET A 429 13.72 -9.19 -10.21
C MET A 429 14.28 -10.11 -9.13
N TYR A 430 14.61 -11.35 -9.49
CA TYR A 430 15.15 -12.34 -8.55
C TYR A 430 16.45 -11.90 -7.87
N PRO A 431 17.54 -11.55 -8.58
CA PRO A 431 18.79 -11.18 -7.90
C PRO A 431 18.64 -9.93 -7.03
N VAL A 432 17.88 -8.93 -7.49
CA VAL A 432 17.69 -7.70 -6.72
C VAL A 432 16.80 -7.94 -5.49
N SER A 433 15.77 -8.79 -5.59
CA SER A 433 14.93 -9.13 -4.42
C SER A 433 15.70 -9.92 -3.37
N GLN A 434 16.55 -10.87 -3.78
CA GLN A 434 17.43 -11.61 -2.86
C GLN A 434 18.43 -10.69 -2.17
N PHE A 435 19.09 -9.81 -2.94
CA PHE A 435 20.04 -8.84 -2.40
C PHE A 435 19.39 -7.90 -1.37
N MET A 436 18.22 -7.33 -1.70
CA MET A 436 17.51 -6.44 -0.79
C MET A 436 17.03 -7.16 0.47
N ASN A 437 16.47 -8.37 0.34
CA ASN A 437 16.04 -9.15 1.50
C ASN A 437 17.20 -9.51 2.43
N ALA A 438 18.39 -9.82 1.88
CA ALA A 438 19.58 -10.08 2.68
C ALA A 438 19.95 -8.87 3.57
N ILE A 439 19.93 -7.66 3.01
CA ILE A 439 20.21 -6.44 3.77
C ILE A 439 19.14 -6.18 4.82
N ILE A 440 17.87 -6.20 4.41
CA ILE A 440 16.72 -5.90 5.29
C ILE A 440 16.72 -6.82 6.51
N ARG A 441 16.96 -8.11 6.31
CA ARG A 441 16.94 -9.09 7.40
C ARG A 441 18.15 -9.03 8.30
N SER A 442 19.33 -8.75 7.74
CA SER A 442 20.56 -8.64 8.54
C SER A 442 20.51 -7.47 9.54
N LEU A 443 19.72 -6.43 9.24
CA LEU A 443 19.65 -5.21 10.04
C LEU A 443 18.40 -5.15 10.95
N GLY A 444 17.59 -6.20 10.97
CA GLY A 444 16.25 -6.18 11.57
C GLY A 444 15.26 -5.43 10.68
N THR A 445 14.10 -6.04 10.44
CA THR A 445 13.08 -5.63 9.45
C THR A 445 12.35 -4.34 9.83
N THR A 446 13.10 -3.25 9.87
CA THR A 446 12.67 -1.91 10.25
C THR A 446 12.51 -1.04 9.01
N GLY A 447 11.76 0.07 9.11
CA GLY A 447 11.69 1.06 8.03
C GLY A 447 13.08 1.55 7.58
N TRP A 448 14.02 1.72 8.52
CA TRP A 448 15.39 2.13 8.21
C TRP A 448 16.21 1.07 7.48
N SER A 449 16.05 -0.21 7.82
CA SER A 449 16.70 -1.30 7.07
C SER A 449 16.29 -1.31 5.60
N ILE A 450 15.02 -1.02 5.32
CA ILE A 450 14.47 -0.93 3.97
C ILE A 450 14.99 0.30 3.24
N VAL A 451 15.03 1.46 3.91
CA VAL A 451 15.63 2.68 3.36
C VAL A 451 17.09 2.41 2.98
N LEU A 452 17.86 1.79 3.86
CA LEU A 452 19.27 1.49 3.61
C LEU A 452 19.44 0.48 2.46
N ALA A 453 18.64 -0.59 2.44
CA ALA A 453 18.64 -1.56 1.35
C ALA A 453 18.31 -0.89 0.00
N LEU A 454 17.34 0.03 -0.02
CA LEU A 454 17.03 0.84 -1.19
C LEU A 454 18.20 1.74 -1.57
N VAL A 455 18.80 2.48 -0.63
CA VAL A 455 19.96 3.35 -0.90
C VAL A 455 21.10 2.59 -1.55
N ILE A 456 21.51 1.47 -0.95
CA ILE A 456 22.63 0.65 -1.43
C ILE A 456 22.31 0.10 -2.82
N THR A 457 21.11 -0.46 -3.00
CA THR A 457 20.67 -1.02 -4.29
C THR A 457 20.67 0.05 -5.37
N VAL A 458 20.13 1.25 -5.08
CA VAL A 458 20.11 2.38 -6.02
C VAL A 458 21.51 2.81 -6.41
N ILE A 459 22.42 2.96 -5.44
CA ILE A 459 23.80 3.38 -5.71
C ILE A 459 24.48 2.36 -6.63
N ILE A 460 24.42 1.07 -6.31
CA ILE A 460 25.05 0.01 -7.11
C ILE A 460 24.51 0.05 -8.55
N VAL A 461 23.19 0.04 -8.69
CA VAL A 461 22.57 0.02 -10.01
C VAL A 461 22.89 1.29 -10.79
N ARG A 462 22.87 2.46 -10.14
CA ARG A 462 23.22 3.74 -10.78
C ARG A 462 24.70 3.81 -11.18
N LEU A 463 25.61 3.26 -10.39
CA LEU A 463 27.03 3.17 -10.75
C LEU A 463 27.24 2.28 -11.99
N ILE A 464 26.65 1.09 -12.01
CA ILE A 464 26.71 0.19 -13.18
C ILE A 464 26.16 0.91 -14.41
N THR A 465 25.00 1.56 -14.26
CA THR A 465 24.35 2.31 -15.36
C THR A 465 25.20 3.49 -15.82
N PHE A 466 25.84 4.20 -14.89
CA PHE A 466 26.73 5.31 -15.20
C PHE A 466 27.91 4.84 -16.04
N PHE A 467 28.57 3.73 -15.70
CA PHE A 467 29.67 3.20 -16.50
C PHE A 467 29.22 2.77 -17.90
N LEU A 468 28.04 2.15 -18.03
CA LEU A 468 27.47 1.76 -19.31
C LEU A 468 27.07 2.98 -20.18
N THR A 469 26.62 4.05 -19.54
CA THR A 469 26.09 5.26 -20.20
C THR A 469 27.06 6.44 -20.19
N ALA A 470 28.31 6.26 -19.73
CA ALA A 470 29.28 7.34 -19.51
C ALA A 470 29.43 8.24 -20.74
N LYS A 471 29.55 7.66 -21.95
CA LYS A 471 29.61 8.43 -23.20
C LYS A 471 28.39 9.33 -23.39
N SER A 472 27.19 8.83 -23.12
CA SER A 472 25.95 9.61 -23.19
C SER A 472 25.96 10.74 -22.16
N VAL A 473 26.27 10.42 -20.90
CA VAL A 473 26.34 11.39 -19.80
C VAL A 473 27.30 12.54 -20.11
N PHE A 474 28.54 12.24 -20.54
CA PHE A 474 29.53 13.25 -20.90
C PHE A 474 29.22 13.98 -22.22
N SER A 475 28.35 13.44 -23.08
CA SER A 475 27.92 14.09 -24.33
C SER A 475 26.86 15.18 -24.15
N THR A 476 26.22 15.24 -22.98
CA THR A 476 25.10 16.16 -22.71
C THR A 476 25.45 17.64 -22.96
N GLN A 477 26.66 18.08 -22.60
CA GLN A 477 27.12 19.45 -22.86
C GLN A 477 27.26 19.74 -24.36
N LYS A 478 27.87 18.81 -25.11
CA LYS A 478 28.03 18.94 -26.56
C LYS A 478 26.68 18.95 -27.27
N MET A 479 25.70 18.25 -26.71
CA MET A 479 24.33 18.23 -27.23
C MET A 479 23.59 19.55 -26.99
N GLU A 480 23.82 20.25 -25.87
CA GLU A 480 23.28 21.60 -25.67
C GLU A 480 23.88 22.61 -26.68
N GLU A 481 25.19 22.53 -26.95
CA GLU A 481 25.85 23.32 -27.99
C GLU A 481 25.30 23.00 -29.39
N LEU A 482 25.08 21.71 -29.68
CA LEU A 482 24.46 21.26 -30.93
C LEU A 482 23.02 21.76 -31.05
N ASN A 483 22.24 21.74 -29.97
CA ASN A 483 20.88 22.27 -29.96
C ASN A 483 20.85 23.77 -30.28
N GLN A 484 21.85 24.54 -29.86
CA GLN A 484 21.97 25.95 -30.24
C GLN A 484 22.28 26.13 -31.73
N LYS A 485 23.18 25.30 -32.29
CA LYS A 485 23.48 25.31 -33.73
C LYS A 485 22.25 24.89 -34.56
N LYS A 486 21.50 23.89 -34.08
CA LYS A 486 20.24 23.44 -34.66
C LYS A 486 19.18 24.55 -34.67
N ALA A 487 19.07 25.35 -33.61
CA ALA A 487 18.15 26.49 -33.57
C ALA A 487 18.42 27.53 -34.68
N LYS A 488 19.70 27.70 -35.10
CA LYS A 488 20.05 28.55 -36.24
C LYS A 488 19.53 27.98 -37.56
N ILE A 489 19.66 26.66 -37.76
CA ILE A 489 19.10 25.96 -38.93
C ILE A 489 17.57 26.06 -38.90
N ASP A 490 16.93 25.82 -37.74
CA ASP A 490 15.48 25.94 -37.59
C ASP A 490 14.97 27.35 -37.95
N ALA A 491 15.72 28.40 -37.58
CA ALA A 491 15.40 29.79 -37.95
C ALA A 491 15.59 30.08 -39.45
N LYS A 492 16.64 29.52 -40.09
CA LYS A 492 16.88 29.66 -41.54
C LYS A 492 15.74 29.11 -42.39
N TYR A 493 15.09 28.03 -41.95
CA TYR A 493 14.02 27.34 -42.69
C TYR A 493 12.59 27.69 -42.23
N GLN A 494 12.42 28.67 -41.34
CA GLN A 494 11.11 28.98 -40.74
C GLN A 494 10.07 29.45 -41.76
N ALA A 495 10.49 30.22 -42.77
CA ALA A 495 9.62 30.71 -43.86
C ALA A 495 9.16 29.59 -44.82
N TYR A 496 9.84 28.44 -44.84
CA TYR A 496 9.64 27.37 -45.82
C TYR A 496 8.92 26.14 -45.22
N LYS A 497 8.01 26.35 -44.27
CA LYS A 497 7.31 25.24 -43.56
C LYS A 497 6.36 24.43 -44.45
N ALA A 498 5.75 25.07 -45.44
CA ALA A 498 4.82 24.42 -46.37
C ALA A 498 5.53 23.65 -47.50
N ASP A 499 6.82 23.93 -47.72
CA ASP A 499 7.61 23.32 -48.80
C ASP A 499 8.29 22.03 -48.34
N LYS A 500 7.84 20.89 -48.89
CA LYS A 500 8.38 19.56 -48.60
C LYS A 500 9.85 19.42 -48.95
N GLN A 501 10.32 20.00 -50.06
CA GLN A 501 11.73 19.92 -50.48
C GLN A 501 12.63 20.70 -49.51
N MET A 502 12.18 21.88 -49.09
CA MET A 502 12.92 22.68 -48.11
C MET A 502 12.95 22.03 -46.72
N GLN A 503 11.89 21.33 -46.32
CA GLN A 503 11.92 20.51 -45.10
C GLN A 503 12.87 19.31 -45.20
N GLN A 504 12.98 18.67 -46.37
CA GLN A 504 13.97 17.60 -46.59
C GLN A 504 15.41 18.15 -46.50
N ARG A 505 15.70 19.30 -47.14
CA ARG A 505 17.01 19.97 -47.04
C ARG A 505 17.36 20.33 -45.60
N LYS A 506 16.40 20.84 -44.84
CA LYS A 506 16.55 21.10 -43.40
C LYS A 506 16.96 19.84 -42.64
N GLN A 507 16.31 18.69 -42.90
CA GLN A 507 16.66 17.43 -42.24
C GLN A 507 18.07 16.94 -42.61
N MET A 508 18.49 17.12 -43.86
CA MET A 508 19.85 16.78 -44.31
C MET A 508 20.91 17.67 -43.62
N GLU A 509 20.68 18.99 -43.54
CA GLU A 509 21.62 19.93 -42.88
C GLU A 509 21.74 19.62 -41.38
N ILE A 510 20.62 19.23 -40.73
CA ILE A 510 20.63 18.75 -39.34
C ILE A 510 21.43 17.43 -39.23
N ALA A 511 21.23 16.46 -40.13
CA ALA A 511 21.94 15.19 -40.11
C ALA A 511 23.45 15.36 -40.32
N GLU A 512 23.86 16.26 -41.22
CA GLU A 512 25.26 16.60 -41.45
C GLU A 512 25.89 17.27 -40.23
N LEU A 513 25.15 18.16 -39.53
CA LEU A 513 25.60 18.75 -38.27
C LEU A 513 25.90 17.66 -37.22
N TYR A 514 25.03 16.66 -37.05
CA TYR A 514 25.27 15.54 -36.14
C TYR A 514 26.51 14.72 -36.53
N LYS A 515 26.70 14.46 -37.84
CA LYS A 515 27.86 13.74 -38.37
C LYS A 515 29.17 14.51 -38.12
N LYS A 516 29.16 15.83 -38.36
CA LYS A 516 30.32 16.72 -38.16
C LYS A 516 30.74 16.80 -36.70
N GLU A 517 29.78 16.92 -35.78
CA GLU A 517 30.04 16.98 -34.34
C GLU A 517 30.35 15.61 -33.71
N LYS A 518 30.23 14.52 -34.48
CA LYS A 518 30.46 13.12 -34.05
C LYS A 518 29.56 12.71 -32.88
N ILE A 519 28.33 13.22 -32.86
CA ILE A 519 27.33 12.90 -31.82
C ILE A 519 26.21 12.12 -32.46
N SER A 520 25.88 10.95 -31.89
CA SER A 520 24.72 10.19 -32.33
C SER A 520 23.46 10.71 -31.63
N PRO A 521 22.39 11.07 -32.37
CA PRO A 521 21.12 11.52 -31.80
C PRO A 521 20.44 10.43 -30.95
N PHE A 522 20.76 9.16 -31.18
CA PHE A 522 20.23 8.02 -30.41
C PHE A 522 20.95 7.76 -29.08
N SER A 523 22.09 8.41 -28.82
CA SER A 523 22.88 8.15 -27.60
C SER A 523 22.08 8.42 -26.32
N GLN A 524 21.27 9.47 -26.34
CA GLN A 524 20.39 9.85 -25.22
C GLN A 524 19.23 8.88 -25.07
N LEU A 525 18.65 8.44 -26.19
CA LEU A 525 17.55 7.48 -26.21
C LEU A 525 17.98 6.12 -25.62
N VAL A 526 19.15 5.61 -26.02
CA VAL A 526 19.72 4.36 -25.48
C VAL A 526 19.95 4.45 -23.97
N SER A 527 20.47 5.59 -23.49
CA SER A 527 20.67 5.81 -22.05
C SER A 527 19.36 5.77 -21.25
N SER A 528 18.30 6.36 -21.79
CA SER A 528 16.97 6.33 -21.17
C SER A 528 16.39 4.91 -21.16
N PHE A 529 16.53 4.15 -22.24
CA PHE A 529 16.05 2.76 -22.31
C PHE A 529 16.80 1.82 -21.38
N ILE A 530 18.09 2.02 -21.11
CA ILE A 530 18.82 1.23 -20.11
C ILE A 530 18.30 1.53 -18.69
N THR A 531 17.84 2.75 -18.43
CA THR A 531 17.37 3.18 -17.11
C THR A 531 15.95 2.69 -16.80
N LEU A 532 15.11 2.50 -17.82
CA LEU A 532 13.70 2.14 -17.65
C LEU A 532 13.50 0.77 -16.94
N PRO A 533 14.19 -0.33 -17.31
CA PRO A 533 14.06 -1.62 -16.64
C PRO A 533 14.39 -1.55 -15.16
N ILE A 534 15.43 -0.80 -14.80
CA ILE A 534 15.86 -0.59 -13.42
C ILE A 534 14.75 0.08 -12.59
N LEU A 535 14.12 1.11 -13.14
CA LEU A 535 13.02 1.80 -12.49
C LEU A 535 11.87 0.82 -12.22
N ILE A 536 11.54 -0.03 -13.20
CA ILE A 536 10.48 -1.03 -13.04
C ILE A 536 10.86 -2.10 -12.02
N VAL A 537 12.11 -2.55 -11.97
CA VAL A 537 12.57 -3.51 -10.93
C VAL A 537 12.32 -2.94 -9.54
N VAL A 538 12.76 -1.70 -9.29
CA VAL A 538 12.59 -1.09 -7.96
C VAL A 538 11.12 -0.85 -7.65
N PHE A 539 10.33 -0.37 -8.62
CA PHE A 539 8.88 -0.22 -8.46
C PHE A 539 8.22 -1.54 -8.07
N ARG A 540 8.58 -2.63 -8.74
CA ARG A 540 8.05 -3.95 -8.43
C ARG A 540 8.51 -4.44 -7.08
N ILE A 541 9.76 -4.23 -6.70
CA ILE A 541 10.23 -4.70 -5.40
C ILE A 541 9.44 -4.02 -4.30
N ILE A 542 9.28 -2.71 -4.36
CA ILE A 542 8.54 -1.94 -3.37
C ILE A 542 7.07 -2.37 -3.28
N SER A 543 6.47 -2.77 -4.40
CA SER A 543 5.06 -3.19 -4.47
C SER A 543 4.82 -4.69 -4.25
N THR A 544 5.86 -5.52 -4.19
CA THR A 544 5.73 -6.99 -4.07
C THR A 544 6.43 -7.57 -2.84
N LEU A 545 7.42 -6.90 -2.23
CA LEU A 545 8.06 -7.43 -1.02
C LEU A 545 7.15 -7.21 0.20
N PRO A 546 6.71 -8.27 0.88
CA PRO A 546 5.89 -8.16 2.10
C PRO A 546 6.57 -7.34 3.19
N GLU A 547 7.91 -7.45 3.31
CA GLU A 547 8.74 -6.65 4.21
C GLU A 547 8.48 -5.14 4.02
N ILE A 548 8.36 -4.68 2.77
CA ILE A 548 8.14 -3.26 2.46
C ILE A 548 6.66 -2.89 2.62
N LYS A 549 5.74 -3.80 2.28
CA LYS A 549 4.29 -3.57 2.42
C LYS A 549 3.87 -3.27 3.86
N GLN A 550 4.50 -3.94 4.83
CA GLN A 550 4.19 -3.74 6.24
C GLN A 550 5.02 -2.66 6.94
N ALA A 551 6.06 -2.14 6.30
CA ALA A 551 7.01 -1.27 6.97
C ALA A 551 6.49 0.15 7.19
N PHE A 552 6.84 0.69 8.35
CA PHE A 552 6.60 2.08 8.73
C PHE A 552 7.92 2.81 8.97
N LEU A 553 7.98 4.05 8.51
CA LEU A 553 9.04 5.01 8.81
C LEU A 553 8.41 6.24 9.47
N TYR A 554 8.68 6.49 10.75
CA TYR A 554 8.11 7.63 11.51
C TYR A 554 6.59 7.84 11.30
N SER A 555 5.81 6.75 11.24
CA SER A 555 4.35 6.73 11.04
C SER A 555 3.85 6.86 9.58
N VAL A 556 4.78 6.88 8.62
CA VAL A 556 4.49 6.77 7.19
C VAL A 556 4.65 5.31 6.76
N GLN A 557 3.59 4.71 6.22
CA GLN A 557 3.64 3.36 5.66
C GLN A 557 4.26 3.40 4.26
N LEU A 558 5.26 2.55 4.00
CA LEU A 558 6.02 2.61 2.76
C LEU A 558 5.23 2.15 1.51
N SER A 559 4.24 1.27 1.65
CA SER A 559 3.39 0.89 0.50
C SER A 559 2.23 1.85 0.22
N ALA A 560 1.98 2.82 1.09
CA ALA A 560 0.85 3.73 0.95
C ALA A 560 1.15 4.89 -0.01
N THR A 561 0.15 5.29 -0.81
CA THR A 561 0.25 6.45 -1.71
C THR A 561 0.12 7.76 -0.94
N SER A 562 1.21 8.52 -0.84
CA SER A 562 1.29 9.74 -0.02
C SER A 562 0.25 10.80 -0.39
N LEU A 563 -0.01 11.02 -1.69
CA LEU A 563 -1.00 12.01 -2.14
C LEU A 563 -2.41 11.68 -1.62
N TYR A 564 -2.81 10.42 -1.73
CA TYR A 564 -4.11 9.96 -1.24
C TYR A 564 -4.20 10.15 0.28
N ARG A 565 -3.13 9.81 1.02
CA ARG A 565 -3.09 9.95 2.47
C ARG A 565 -3.25 11.40 2.94
N VAL A 566 -2.55 12.33 2.31
CA VAL A 566 -2.67 13.76 2.66
C VAL A 566 -4.06 14.30 2.32
N PHE A 567 -4.51 14.15 1.08
CA PHE A 567 -5.68 14.88 0.58
C PHE A 567 -7.03 14.17 0.76
N LYS A 568 -7.05 12.85 0.99
CA LYS A 568 -8.28 12.08 1.21
C LYS A 568 -8.41 11.56 2.63
N ALA A 569 -7.31 11.13 3.26
CA ALA A 569 -7.31 10.61 4.62
C ALA A 569 -7.01 11.68 5.69
N GLY A 570 -6.47 12.85 5.31
CA GLY A 570 -6.08 13.89 6.27
C GLY A 570 -4.79 13.58 7.04
N GLU A 571 -4.01 12.60 6.60
CA GLU A 571 -2.78 12.12 7.24
C GLU A 571 -1.59 13.02 6.87
N MET A 572 -1.45 14.15 7.57
CA MET A 572 -0.43 15.17 7.29
C MET A 572 1.01 14.70 7.45
N GLN A 573 1.26 13.58 8.15
CA GLN A 573 2.59 12.98 8.27
C GLN A 573 3.21 12.56 6.92
N TYR A 574 2.41 12.38 5.85
CA TYR A 574 2.89 12.08 4.49
C TYR A 574 3.30 13.34 3.69
N LEU A 575 3.00 14.55 4.19
CA LEU A 575 3.30 15.79 3.47
C LEU A 575 4.81 16.06 3.31
N PRO A 576 5.68 15.88 4.33
CA PRO A 576 7.11 16.17 4.20
C PRO A 576 7.79 15.34 3.10
N ILE A 577 7.49 14.04 3.01
CA ILE A 577 8.06 13.16 1.99
C ILE A 577 7.57 13.53 0.58
N LEU A 578 6.33 13.98 0.45
CA LEU A 578 5.76 14.44 -0.82
C LEU A 578 6.48 15.69 -1.33
N ILE A 579 6.65 16.70 -0.46
CA ILE A 579 7.36 17.94 -0.78
C ILE A 579 8.84 17.65 -1.11
N LEU A 580 9.50 16.83 -0.30
CA LEU A 580 10.90 16.47 -0.49
C LEU A 580 11.12 15.73 -1.81
N SER A 581 10.25 14.79 -2.16
CA SER A 581 10.29 14.05 -3.43
C SER A 581 10.22 14.97 -4.64
N VAL A 582 9.25 15.89 -4.67
CA VAL A 582 9.10 16.84 -5.77
C VAL A 582 10.28 17.83 -5.80
N GLY A 583 10.66 18.39 -4.66
CA GLY A 583 11.73 19.37 -4.55
C GLY A 583 13.09 18.83 -5.03
N VAL A 584 13.49 17.66 -4.53
CA VAL A 584 14.75 17.01 -4.94
C VAL A 584 14.76 16.70 -6.43
N GLN A 585 13.62 16.31 -7.00
CA GLN A 585 13.55 15.99 -8.42
C GLN A 585 13.63 17.21 -9.32
N ILE A 586 12.96 18.29 -8.95
CA ILE A 586 13.13 19.57 -9.64
C ILE A 586 14.61 19.94 -9.62
N VAL A 587 15.26 19.93 -8.45
CA VAL A 587 16.70 20.24 -8.37
C VAL A 587 17.53 19.30 -9.25
N ALA A 588 17.27 17.98 -9.21
CA ALA A 588 17.98 17.00 -10.01
C ALA A 588 17.85 17.22 -11.52
N GLN A 589 16.63 17.48 -12.01
CA GLN A 589 16.36 17.72 -13.42
C GLN A 589 16.99 19.04 -13.92
N PHE A 590 17.03 20.07 -13.08
CA PHE A 590 17.56 21.37 -13.45
C PHE A 590 19.05 21.56 -13.15
N MET A 591 19.68 20.67 -12.36
CA MET A 591 21.09 20.76 -11.97
C MET A 591 22.05 20.92 -13.16
N PRO A 592 21.95 20.14 -14.26
CA PRO A 592 22.84 20.30 -15.41
C PRO A 592 22.73 21.70 -16.04
N LYS A 593 21.53 22.28 -16.10
CA LYS A 593 21.31 23.63 -16.63
C LYS A 593 21.86 24.69 -15.68
N ILE A 594 21.62 24.56 -14.38
CA ILE A 594 22.09 25.48 -13.34
C ILE A 594 23.61 25.62 -13.40
N LEU A 595 24.34 24.50 -13.47
CA LEU A 595 25.81 24.48 -13.57
C LEU A 595 26.34 25.12 -14.87
N GLN A 596 25.52 25.17 -15.92
CA GLN A 596 25.87 25.72 -17.24
C GLN A 596 25.45 27.19 -17.42
N LEU A 597 24.64 27.77 -16.52
CA LEU A 597 24.17 29.16 -16.62
C LEU A 597 25.32 30.17 -16.78
N ARG A 598 26.47 29.92 -16.14
CA ARG A 598 27.65 30.80 -16.23
C ARG A 598 28.30 30.85 -17.62
N LYS A 599 28.02 29.90 -18.53
CA LYS A 599 28.60 29.88 -19.91
C LYS A 599 27.79 30.71 -20.92
N LYS A 600 26.54 31.10 -20.63
CA LYS A 600 25.59 31.65 -21.62
C LYS A 600 25.73 33.15 -21.93
N LYS A 601 26.76 33.85 -21.44
CA LYS A 601 26.87 35.33 -21.55
C LYS A 601 27.28 35.89 -22.93
N PHE A 602 27.50 35.08 -23.99
CA PHE A 602 28.13 35.58 -25.22
C PHE A 602 27.51 35.12 -26.56
N LEU A 603 26.20 35.29 -26.74
CA LEU A 603 25.59 35.15 -28.08
C LEU A 603 24.73 36.38 -28.39
N ARG A 604 25.11 37.14 -29.42
CA ARG A 604 24.20 38.07 -30.12
C ARG A 604 23.26 37.21 -30.96
N VAL A 605 21.96 37.28 -30.70
CA VAL A 605 20.97 36.38 -31.31
C VAL A 605 19.82 37.19 -31.90
N ASP A 606 19.48 36.87 -33.15
CA ASP A 606 18.41 37.50 -33.93
C ASP A 606 17.02 37.24 -33.31
N ALA A 607 16.02 38.09 -33.59
CA ALA A 607 14.68 38.03 -32.99
C ALA A 607 13.96 36.69 -33.26
N TYR A 608 14.09 36.18 -34.48
CA TYR A 608 13.54 34.88 -34.88
C TYR A 608 14.26 33.69 -34.21
N GLN A 609 15.59 33.77 -34.09
CA GLN A 609 16.37 32.77 -33.35
C GLN A 609 16.00 32.78 -31.86
N LYS A 610 15.72 33.96 -31.27
CA LYS A 610 15.26 34.10 -29.88
C LYS A 610 13.87 33.48 -29.66
N ALA A 611 12.97 33.61 -30.63
CA ALA A 611 11.64 32.99 -30.57
C ALA A 611 11.69 31.46 -30.64
N GLU A 612 12.48 30.89 -31.56
CA GLU A 612 12.66 29.44 -31.66
C GLU A 612 13.42 28.86 -30.45
N MET A 613 14.46 29.54 -29.97
CA MET A 613 15.13 29.16 -28.72
C MET A 613 14.18 29.23 -27.51
N LYS A 614 13.27 30.22 -27.45
CA LYS A 614 12.23 30.28 -26.39
C LYS A 614 11.26 29.10 -26.48
N LYS A 615 10.79 28.73 -27.67
CA LYS A 615 9.90 27.56 -27.86
C LYS A 615 10.59 26.25 -27.48
N ALA A 616 11.82 26.04 -27.96
CA ALA A 616 12.62 24.89 -27.58
C ALA A 616 12.87 24.87 -26.06
N SER A 617 13.24 26.01 -25.46
CA SER A 617 13.46 26.13 -24.02
C SER A 617 12.21 25.84 -23.19
N LYS A 618 11.02 26.30 -23.64
CA LYS A 618 9.74 25.98 -22.98
C LYS A 618 9.51 24.47 -22.92
N LYS A 619 9.71 23.75 -24.03
CA LYS A 619 9.60 22.28 -24.06
C LYS A 619 10.61 21.60 -23.14
N THR A 620 11.86 22.08 -23.14
CA THR A 620 12.93 21.56 -22.27
C THR A 620 12.74 21.88 -20.78
N ILE A 621 11.88 22.84 -20.42
CA ILE A 621 11.55 23.19 -19.02
C ILE A 621 10.27 22.47 -18.57
N LEU A 622 9.24 22.45 -19.40
CA LEU A 622 7.93 21.90 -19.04
C LEU A 622 7.97 20.38 -18.81
N LEU A 623 8.63 19.63 -19.71
CA LEU A 623 8.65 18.17 -19.62
C LEU A 623 9.30 17.67 -18.31
N PRO A 624 10.49 18.14 -17.89
CA PRO A 624 11.05 17.72 -16.60
C PRO A 624 10.22 18.11 -15.38
N ILE A 625 9.46 19.22 -15.44
CA ILE A 625 8.54 19.60 -14.37
C ILE A 625 7.43 18.56 -14.26
N ILE A 626 6.74 18.25 -15.37
CA ILE A 626 5.68 17.22 -15.39
C ILE A 626 6.22 15.88 -14.85
N LEU A 627 7.42 15.48 -15.29
CA LEU A 627 8.06 14.25 -14.80
C LEU A 627 8.50 14.33 -13.33
N SER A 628 8.78 15.52 -12.79
CA SER A 628 9.08 15.68 -11.36
C SER A 628 7.82 15.51 -10.51
N PHE A 629 6.66 15.93 -11.02
CA PHE A 629 5.37 15.79 -10.35
C PHE A 629 4.78 14.37 -10.45
N ILE A 630 5.25 13.51 -11.36
CA ILE A 630 4.74 12.13 -11.42
C ILE A 630 5.00 11.35 -10.11
N GLY A 631 6.08 11.71 -9.40
CA GLY A 631 6.47 11.09 -8.12
C GLY A 631 5.44 11.31 -7.00
N VAL A 632 4.52 12.25 -7.15
CA VAL A 632 3.41 12.47 -6.22
C VAL A 632 2.41 11.31 -6.23
N LEU A 633 2.27 10.61 -7.37
CA LEU A 633 1.35 9.47 -7.53
C LEU A 633 1.91 8.17 -6.95
N PHE A 634 3.17 8.16 -6.53
CA PHE A 634 3.87 6.98 -6.05
C PHE A 634 3.59 6.71 -4.56
N SER A 635 3.83 5.44 -4.16
CA SER A 635 3.88 5.08 -2.74
C SER A 635 5.05 5.77 -2.05
N ALA A 636 4.96 5.96 -0.73
CA ALA A 636 6.02 6.58 0.06
C ALA A 636 7.39 5.87 -0.11
N GLY A 637 7.40 4.54 -0.19
CA GLY A 637 8.61 3.76 -0.47
C GLY A 637 9.21 4.09 -1.83
N LEU A 638 8.38 4.23 -2.87
CA LEU A 638 8.87 4.61 -4.20
C LEU A 638 9.29 6.08 -4.25
N GLN A 639 8.68 6.97 -3.45
CA GLN A 639 9.16 8.35 -3.27
C GLN A 639 10.55 8.40 -2.62
N ILE A 640 10.86 7.53 -1.66
CA ILE A 640 12.21 7.42 -1.08
C ILE A 640 13.23 7.05 -2.17
N TYR A 641 12.93 6.03 -2.98
CA TYR A 641 13.77 5.69 -4.14
C TYR A 641 13.96 6.90 -5.07
N TRP A 642 12.87 7.63 -5.33
CA TRP A 642 12.88 8.81 -6.20
C TRP A 642 13.79 9.91 -5.64
N ILE A 643 13.73 10.17 -4.32
CA ILE A 643 14.60 11.12 -3.62
C ILE A 643 16.06 10.69 -3.74
N ILE A 644 16.39 9.44 -3.42
CA ILE A 644 17.77 8.92 -3.48
C ILE A 644 18.32 9.04 -4.91
N GLY A 645 17.53 8.63 -5.91
CA GLY A 645 17.91 8.74 -7.31
C GLY A 645 18.10 10.18 -7.77
N GLY A 646 17.29 11.11 -7.27
CA GLY A 646 17.45 12.55 -7.50
C GLY A 646 18.73 13.09 -6.90
N ILE A 647 19.03 12.77 -5.64
CA ILE A 647 20.29 13.13 -4.97
C ILE A 647 21.49 12.58 -5.74
N PHE A 648 21.44 11.31 -6.16
CA PHE A 648 22.49 10.72 -6.99
C PHE A 648 22.67 11.50 -8.30
N THR A 649 21.58 11.87 -8.97
CA THR A 649 21.62 12.64 -10.22
C THR A 649 22.23 14.03 -10.02
N ILE A 650 21.94 14.68 -8.89
CA ILE A 650 22.54 15.95 -8.49
C ILE A 650 24.07 15.79 -8.33
N ILE A 651 24.48 14.84 -7.50
CA ILE A 651 25.90 14.54 -7.24
C ILE A 651 26.63 14.19 -8.54
N GLN A 652 26.06 13.31 -9.35
CA GLN A 652 26.60 12.93 -10.65
C GLN A 652 26.76 14.16 -11.56
N SER A 653 25.76 15.04 -11.65
CA SER A 653 25.82 16.23 -12.48
C SER A 653 26.94 17.18 -12.04
N VAL A 654 27.11 17.35 -10.72
CA VAL A 654 28.18 18.16 -10.13
C VAL A 654 29.55 17.55 -10.45
N ILE A 655 29.75 16.26 -10.17
CA ILE A 655 31.01 15.55 -10.43
C ILE A 655 31.38 15.62 -11.90
N VAL A 656 30.45 15.31 -12.81
CA VAL A 656 30.67 15.35 -14.26
C VAL A 656 31.08 16.75 -14.71
N HIS A 657 30.42 17.79 -14.22
CA HIS A 657 30.75 19.18 -14.55
C HIS A 657 32.17 19.57 -14.11
N TYR A 658 32.60 19.18 -12.91
CA TYR A 658 33.95 19.43 -12.44
C TYR A 658 35.00 18.60 -13.19
N ILE A 659 34.74 17.30 -13.44
CA ILE A 659 35.62 16.45 -14.26
C ILE A 659 35.82 17.06 -15.64
N GLN A 660 34.76 17.54 -16.29
CA GLN A 660 34.82 18.15 -17.63
C GLN A 660 35.71 19.40 -17.70
N LYS A 661 35.96 20.08 -16.57
CA LYS A 661 36.88 21.24 -16.50
C LYS A 661 38.35 20.84 -16.38
N THR A 662 38.65 19.62 -15.96
CA THR A 662 40.04 19.17 -15.72
C THR A 662 40.84 18.99 -17.02
N LYS A 663 42.17 19.17 -16.94
CA LYS A 663 43.08 18.86 -18.06
C LYS A 663 43.03 17.38 -18.42
N TRP A 664 42.89 16.49 -17.44
CA TRP A 664 42.79 15.04 -17.64
C TRP A 664 41.59 14.67 -18.53
N TYR A 665 40.43 15.28 -18.29
CA TYR A 665 39.27 15.04 -19.15
C TYR A 665 39.52 15.47 -20.59
N LYS A 666 40.05 16.69 -20.79
CA LYS A 666 40.30 17.25 -22.13
C LYS A 666 41.33 16.43 -22.90
N ASN A 667 42.40 15.99 -22.24
CA ASN A 667 43.55 15.37 -22.90
C ASN A 667 43.46 13.84 -22.99
N LYS A 668 42.77 13.17 -22.06
CA LYS A 668 42.75 11.70 -21.96
C LYS A 668 41.35 11.11 -22.06
N LEU A 669 40.42 11.51 -21.18
CA LEU A 669 39.11 10.86 -21.10
C LEU A 669 38.20 11.18 -22.30
N SER A 670 38.10 12.44 -22.72
CA SER A 670 37.26 12.84 -23.86
C SER A 670 37.73 12.18 -25.17
N PRO A 671 39.02 12.22 -25.55
CA PRO A 671 39.50 11.49 -26.72
C PRO A 671 39.22 9.99 -26.68
N TRP A 672 39.29 9.37 -25.50
CA TRP A 672 38.96 7.95 -25.32
C TRP A 672 37.45 7.66 -25.45
N LEU A 673 36.58 8.42 -24.77
CA LEU A 673 35.12 8.25 -24.81
C LEU A 673 34.52 8.48 -26.20
N PHE A 674 35.11 9.41 -26.98
CA PHE A 674 34.63 9.80 -28.30
C PHE A 674 35.51 9.26 -29.45
N LYS A 675 36.41 8.30 -29.18
CA LYS A 675 37.21 7.64 -30.22
C LYS A 675 36.30 6.88 -31.18
N THR A 676 36.51 7.05 -32.48
CA THR A 676 35.79 6.31 -33.54
C THR A 676 36.19 4.84 -33.49
N VAL A 677 35.19 3.95 -33.50
CA VAL A 677 35.35 2.48 -33.67
C VAL A 677 34.74 2.05 -34.99
#